data_AF-A0AAN8RCE4-F1
#
_entry.id   AF-A0AAN8RCE4-F1
#
_cell.length_a   1.000
_cell.length_b   1.000
_cell.length_c   1.000
_cell.angle_alpha   90.00
_cell.angle_beta   90.00
_cell.angle_gamma   90.00
#
_symmetry.space_group_name_H-M   'P 1'
#
loop_
_entity.id
_entity.type
_entity.pdbx_description
1 polymer ?
#
loop_
_entity_poly.entity_id
_entity_poly.type
_entity_poly.pdbx_seq_one_letter_code
_entity_poly.pdbx_strand_id
1 'polypeptide(L)'
;MATEPKKTFLRVKAHFSEFECEQLQMQSLIQKRANAVAGRKIPMPSTMTKEFLISLLKNRQPVDEGSSFSDAKYSLTEYYIKPYPPSDRPMKGLEKITLQDLKIETRHTGHKIFVKTVCLAKRIASVSVIVEDERGFPGQLQIFNLGRKVDLGEFLPVGQILCVKEPLFKVSTTAIQSLRVDHPGDLVFVDEDDEEVPEVWRVEGIGRSAADCKDIGNQAVRGGNLVEGIRWYTKGLNILASDHEEPNEPLKLALLLNRALSYLKRKEYEKSLGDCESALQIDNFNEKALYRKARSLYSLRYYGKCGNTLTKLISRHPNNQEAKSELAIVRQRLLEETRGDYDFAKMVEMAKNDLPEQEYDFADYTIPVYWKPSKLGGSGLFTRTDVKMGDLLYVCKAFVNCRGRDNGLSVMINPVHLKVEQGVGAFLSAAVLEKLNRTPGAYKDIARLHNAYGQDWRAGQEDNQAVDAFLVRNICNSNAFSSCSYYDTFSELHQEEDGSPSNKNPRKTKEEPFDPNSGLWILPSYTNHSCVPNAFRSFLGDMMILRAVVDMPKDTEILISYTDIGLSYEERQKILQTSWTFTCSCKLCEFQSAPGISEILERVMKKMHALITRVNETGSTTENAEQLHLLLLELEKIYIYEAHVVPRAFLGEYTLRLYSMWNELGSSQAAYSVLHAAPPAWGAIYSVSVEGGVEFEHKGWINPDLVRAYVRLATVTGFLGGKVFEDWAKVAKECYRVVAGEDVTFEPTFGEIMRRYLKDG
;
A
#
# COMPACT_ATOMS: atom_id res chain seq x y z
N MET A 1 -27.99 -9.78 -32.89
CA MET A 1 -28.46 -8.53 -32.26
C MET A 1 -27.51 -8.24 -31.11
N ALA A 2 -26.49 -7.43 -31.37
CA ALA A 2 -25.41 -7.10 -30.44
C ALA A 2 -25.45 -5.59 -30.21
N THR A 3 -25.78 -5.17 -28.98
CA THR A 3 -25.66 -3.79 -28.53
C THR A 3 -24.32 -3.64 -27.83
N GLU A 4 -23.38 -2.96 -28.49
CA GLU A 4 -22.14 -2.45 -27.88
C GLU A 4 -22.47 -1.50 -26.71
N PRO A 5 -21.73 -1.55 -25.59
CA PRO A 5 -21.55 -0.38 -24.75
C PRO A 5 -20.31 0.40 -25.23
N LYS A 6 -20.56 1.60 -25.76
CA LYS A 6 -19.55 2.60 -26.11
C LYS A 6 -18.97 3.27 -24.85
N LYS A 7 -17.64 3.46 -24.89
CA LYS A 7 -16.82 4.49 -24.22
C LYS A 7 -16.74 4.49 -22.68
N THR A 8 -15.60 4.00 -22.17
CA THR A 8 -14.92 4.36 -20.91
C THR A 8 -13.55 3.65 -20.98
N PHE A 9 -12.36 4.17 -20.69
CA PHE A 9 -11.79 4.78 -19.49
C PHE A 9 -10.44 5.46 -19.91
N LEU A 10 -9.79 6.27 -19.07
CA LEU A 10 -8.53 7.00 -19.39
C LEU A 10 -7.50 6.14 -20.16
N ARG A 11 -7.50 6.28 -21.50
CA ARG A 11 -6.30 6.14 -22.31
C ARG A 11 -5.47 7.37 -22.02
N VAL A 12 -4.48 7.27 -21.13
CA VAL A 12 -3.26 8.02 -21.41
C VAL A 12 -2.75 7.39 -22.70
N LYS A 13 -2.90 8.09 -23.84
CA LYS A 13 -1.99 7.85 -24.95
C LYS A 13 -0.62 8.26 -24.39
N ALA A 14 0.05 7.33 -23.72
CA ALA A 14 1.49 7.44 -23.64
C ALA A 14 1.93 7.49 -25.11
N HIS A 15 2.68 8.52 -25.48
CA HIS A 15 3.43 8.47 -26.72
C HIS A 15 4.36 7.27 -26.57
N PHE A 16 3.94 6.13 -27.10
CA PHE A 16 4.79 4.96 -27.19
C PHE A 16 5.89 5.28 -28.18
N SER A 17 7.14 4.90 -27.88
CA SER A 17 8.17 4.91 -28.90
C SER A 17 7.80 3.90 -30.01
N GLU A 18 8.35 4.08 -31.21
CA GLU A 18 8.16 3.11 -32.31
C GLU A 18 8.54 1.70 -31.87
N PHE A 19 9.61 1.59 -31.08
CA PHE A 19 10.08 0.33 -30.50
C PHE A 19 9.05 -0.33 -29.58
N GLU A 20 8.42 0.43 -28.67
CA GLU A 20 7.37 -0.11 -27.78
C GLU A 20 6.16 -0.62 -28.59
N CYS A 21 5.81 0.06 -29.67
CA CYS A 21 4.74 -0.36 -30.57
C CYS A 21 5.11 -1.67 -31.31
N GLU A 22 6.33 -1.81 -31.81
CA GLU A 22 6.81 -3.03 -32.46
C GLU A 22 6.80 -4.23 -31.51
N GLN A 23 7.23 -4.06 -30.26
CA GLN A 23 7.17 -5.12 -29.25
C GLN A 23 5.73 -5.54 -28.95
N LEU A 24 4.80 -4.58 -28.79
CA LEU A 24 3.39 -4.88 -28.59
C LEU A 24 2.79 -5.67 -29.76
N GLN A 25 3.13 -5.30 -31.00
CA GLN A 25 2.70 -5.99 -32.20
C GLN A 25 3.26 -7.42 -32.26
N MET A 26 4.55 -7.60 -31.97
CA MET A 26 5.19 -8.92 -31.92
C MET A 26 4.51 -9.83 -30.88
N GLN A 27 4.26 -9.32 -29.67
CA GLN A 27 3.59 -10.07 -28.61
C GLN A 27 2.14 -10.40 -28.97
N SER A 28 1.44 -9.49 -29.65
CA SER A 28 0.11 -9.73 -30.19
C SER A 28 0.11 -10.90 -31.20
N LEU A 29 1.11 -10.96 -32.07
CA LEU A 29 1.28 -12.04 -33.04
C LEU A 29 1.57 -13.39 -32.35
N ILE A 30 2.46 -13.41 -31.35
CA ILE A 30 2.75 -14.60 -30.55
C ILE A 30 1.48 -15.12 -29.88
N GLN A 31 0.72 -14.25 -29.21
CA GLN A 31 -0.52 -14.64 -28.54
C GLN A 31 -1.59 -15.13 -29.53
N LYS A 32 -1.74 -14.48 -30.70
CA LYS A 32 -2.66 -14.94 -31.75
C LYS A 32 -2.30 -16.33 -32.25
N ARG A 33 -1.00 -16.60 -32.48
CA ARG A 33 -0.52 -17.93 -32.88
C ARG A 33 -0.75 -18.97 -31.78
N ALA A 34 -0.45 -18.64 -30.53
CA ALA A 34 -0.70 -19.51 -29.39
C ALA A 34 -2.19 -19.86 -29.24
N ASN A 35 -3.08 -18.87 -29.37
CA ASN A 35 -4.52 -19.06 -29.32
C ASN A 35 -5.04 -19.95 -30.48
N ALA A 36 -4.45 -19.85 -31.67
CA ALA A 36 -4.82 -20.69 -32.82
C ALA A 36 -4.54 -22.18 -32.61
N VAL A 37 -3.59 -22.51 -31.72
CA VAL A 37 -3.20 -23.88 -31.38
C VAL A 37 -3.59 -24.28 -29.95
N ALA A 38 -4.39 -23.46 -29.27
CA ALA A 38 -4.87 -23.74 -27.92
C ALA A 38 -5.60 -25.09 -27.85
N GLY A 39 -5.40 -25.83 -26.76
CA GLY A 39 -6.00 -27.15 -26.54
C GLY A 39 -5.35 -28.29 -27.32
N ARG A 40 -4.37 -28.02 -28.20
CA ARG A 40 -3.62 -29.05 -28.92
C ARG A 40 -2.39 -29.49 -28.11
N LYS A 41 -2.05 -30.77 -28.19
CA LYS A 41 -0.71 -31.28 -27.82
C LYS A 41 0.20 -30.97 -29.01
N ILE A 42 1.19 -30.10 -28.81
CA ILE A 42 2.21 -29.84 -29.84
C ILE A 42 3.52 -30.37 -29.28
N PRO A 43 4.12 -31.40 -29.91
CA PRO A 43 5.40 -31.92 -29.45
C PRO A 43 6.46 -30.81 -29.49
N MET A 44 7.32 -30.78 -28.47
CA MET A 44 8.49 -29.89 -28.51
C MET A 44 9.33 -30.23 -29.75
N PRO A 45 9.84 -29.22 -30.47
CA PRO A 45 10.77 -29.45 -31.58
C PRO A 45 11.97 -30.30 -31.11
N SER A 46 12.45 -31.21 -31.94
CA SER A 46 13.63 -32.05 -31.64
C SER A 46 14.91 -31.22 -31.38
N THR A 47 14.92 -29.96 -31.80
CA THR A 47 15.99 -28.98 -31.55
C THR A 47 15.98 -28.38 -30.14
N MET A 48 14.89 -28.53 -29.38
CA MET A 48 14.75 -28.02 -28.01
C MET A 48 15.30 -29.01 -26.98
N THR A 49 16.61 -29.28 -27.05
CA THR A 49 17.27 -30.16 -26.07
C THR A 49 17.42 -29.49 -24.70
N LYS A 50 17.70 -30.29 -23.67
CA LYS A 50 17.99 -29.82 -22.31
C LYS A 50 19.11 -28.78 -22.31
N GLU A 51 20.20 -29.04 -23.03
CA GLU A 51 21.36 -28.16 -23.15
C GLU A 51 21.01 -26.86 -23.87
N PHE A 52 20.17 -26.94 -24.91
CA PHE A 52 19.72 -25.77 -25.65
C PHE A 52 18.87 -24.85 -24.75
N LEU A 53 17.91 -25.40 -24.00
CA LEU A 53 17.07 -24.63 -23.08
C LEU A 53 17.90 -24.00 -21.95
N ILE A 54 18.88 -24.73 -21.41
CA ILE A 54 19.80 -24.20 -20.39
C ILE A 54 20.65 -23.06 -20.97
N SER A 55 21.22 -23.24 -22.16
CA SER A 55 21.99 -22.19 -22.87
C SER A 55 21.13 -20.95 -23.11
N LEU A 56 19.90 -21.15 -23.57
CA LEU A 56 18.96 -20.07 -23.83
C LEU A 56 18.57 -19.30 -22.56
N LEU A 57 18.41 -19.97 -21.41
CA LEU A 57 18.16 -19.31 -20.13
C LEU A 57 19.40 -18.57 -19.62
N LYS A 58 20.60 -19.16 -19.76
CA LYS A 58 21.87 -18.54 -19.34
C LYS A 58 22.13 -17.24 -20.09
N ASN A 59 21.94 -17.24 -21.41
CA ASN A 59 22.22 -16.10 -22.29
C ASN A 59 21.20 -14.96 -22.20
N ARG A 60 20.09 -15.13 -21.47
CA ARG A 60 19.12 -14.04 -21.27
C ARG A 60 19.63 -13.03 -20.26
N GLN A 61 19.57 -11.75 -20.60
CA GLN A 61 19.84 -10.66 -19.66
C GLN A 61 18.71 -10.57 -18.60
N PRO A 62 19.01 -10.31 -17.31
CA PRO A 62 18.02 -9.93 -16.30
C PRO A 62 17.27 -8.66 -16.72
N VAL A 63 16.01 -8.50 -16.30
CA VAL A 63 15.22 -7.30 -16.63
C VAL A 63 15.81 -6.03 -16.03
N ASP A 64 16.51 -6.15 -14.90
CA ASP A 64 17.16 -5.04 -14.21
C ASP A 64 18.46 -4.57 -14.93
N GLU A 65 18.99 -5.31 -15.92
CA GLU A 65 20.20 -4.95 -16.70
C GLU A 65 19.92 -4.73 -18.20
N GLY A 66 18.73 -4.23 -18.55
CA GLY A 66 18.40 -3.89 -19.93
C GLY A 66 17.39 -4.84 -20.55
N SER A 67 16.15 -4.79 -20.07
CA SER A 67 15.03 -5.28 -20.88
C SER A 67 14.74 -4.30 -22.02
N SER A 68 14.23 -4.79 -23.14
CA SER A 68 13.94 -3.98 -24.32
C SER A 68 12.96 -2.81 -24.09
N PHE A 69 12.19 -2.79 -22.99
CA PHE A 69 11.35 -1.65 -22.58
C PHE A 69 12.03 -0.69 -21.58
N SER A 70 13.30 -0.91 -21.24
CA SER A 70 14.00 -0.21 -20.15
C SER A 70 14.85 0.99 -20.60
N ASP A 71 14.26 1.89 -21.37
CA ASP A 71 14.71 3.29 -21.31
C ASP A 71 14.21 3.87 -19.97
N ALA A 72 14.84 3.49 -18.85
CA ALA A 72 14.67 4.03 -17.48
C ALA A 72 13.24 4.18 -16.90
N LYS A 73 12.16 3.85 -17.64
CA LYS A 73 10.78 4.31 -17.40
C LYS A 73 9.88 3.27 -16.73
N TYR A 74 10.16 1.97 -16.89
CA TYR A 74 9.38 0.88 -16.30
C TYR A 74 10.29 -0.17 -15.70
N SER A 75 9.93 -0.68 -14.52
CA SER A 75 10.76 -1.65 -13.77
C SER A 75 10.17 -3.05 -13.72
N LEU A 76 8.93 -3.25 -14.17
CA LEU A 76 8.35 -4.58 -14.40
C LEU A 76 7.23 -4.54 -15.46
N THR A 77 7.39 -5.35 -16.50
CA THR A 77 6.41 -5.52 -17.58
C THR A 77 5.77 -6.90 -17.51
N GLU A 78 4.46 -6.95 -17.28
CA GLU A 78 3.71 -8.20 -17.24
C GLU A 78 2.63 -8.24 -18.32
N TYR A 79 2.40 -9.41 -18.91
CA TYR A 79 1.42 -9.58 -19.97
C TYR A 79 0.09 -10.11 -19.42
N TYR A 80 -1.00 -9.57 -19.94
CA TYR A 80 -2.36 -9.92 -19.53
C TYR A 80 -2.60 -11.42 -19.60
N ILE A 81 -3.11 -11.96 -18.50
CA ILE A 81 -3.61 -13.32 -18.37
C ILE A 81 -5.02 -13.26 -17.80
N LYS A 82 -5.91 -14.14 -18.27
CA LYS A 82 -7.24 -14.28 -17.68
C LYS A 82 -7.06 -14.77 -16.23
N PRO A 83 -7.55 -14.04 -15.21
CA PRO A 83 -7.45 -14.47 -13.82
C PRO A 83 -8.06 -15.85 -13.60
N TYR A 84 -7.46 -16.63 -12.70
CA TYR A 84 -7.95 -17.93 -12.26
C TYR A 84 -7.67 -18.12 -10.76
N PRO A 85 -8.46 -18.93 -10.03
CA PRO A 85 -8.23 -19.18 -8.61
C PRO A 85 -7.05 -20.15 -8.39
N PRO A 86 -6.37 -20.09 -7.22
CA PRO A 86 -5.35 -21.07 -6.84
C PRO A 86 -5.94 -22.47 -6.67
N SER A 87 -5.09 -23.50 -6.68
CA SER A 87 -5.51 -24.88 -6.42
C SER A 87 -5.82 -25.10 -4.93
N ASP A 88 -7.08 -25.43 -4.64
CA ASP A 88 -7.60 -25.79 -3.32
C ASP A 88 -7.42 -27.29 -2.98
N ARG A 89 -7.17 -28.13 -3.98
CA ARG A 89 -7.02 -29.58 -3.81
C ARG A 89 -5.66 -29.97 -3.21
N PRO A 90 -5.62 -30.95 -2.28
CA PRO A 90 -4.37 -31.49 -1.78
C PRO A 90 -3.65 -32.29 -2.88
N MET A 91 -2.32 -32.33 -2.81
CA MET A 91 -1.47 -33.04 -3.77
C MET A 91 -1.89 -34.51 -3.99
N LYS A 92 -2.27 -35.23 -2.93
CA LYS A 92 -2.68 -36.64 -3.01
C LYS A 92 -3.96 -36.87 -3.83
N GLY A 93 -4.84 -35.86 -3.92
CA GLY A 93 -6.11 -35.94 -4.65
C GLY A 93 -6.04 -35.56 -6.13
N LEU A 94 -4.85 -35.37 -6.69
CA LEU A 94 -4.63 -34.93 -8.06
C LEU A 94 -4.03 -36.06 -8.92
N GLU A 95 -4.49 -36.18 -10.16
CA GLU A 95 -4.01 -37.19 -11.12
C GLU A 95 -2.66 -36.79 -11.74
N LYS A 96 -1.73 -37.73 -11.89
CA LYS A 96 -0.40 -37.45 -12.45
C LYS A 96 -0.48 -37.18 -13.96
N ILE A 97 0.22 -36.16 -14.43
CA ILE A 97 0.38 -35.82 -15.85
C ILE A 97 1.86 -35.55 -16.18
N THR A 98 2.26 -35.81 -17.43
CA THR A 98 3.64 -35.58 -17.91
C THR A 98 3.73 -34.34 -18.81
N LEU A 99 4.95 -33.85 -19.09
CA LEU A 99 5.11 -32.65 -19.95
C LEU A 99 4.56 -32.86 -21.36
N GLN A 100 4.62 -34.09 -21.88
CA GLN A 100 4.13 -34.42 -23.21
C GLN A 100 2.60 -34.43 -23.32
N ASP A 101 1.91 -34.57 -22.19
CA ASP A 101 0.45 -34.63 -22.15
C ASP A 101 -0.20 -33.26 -22.08
N LEU A 102 0.58 -32.22 -21.81
CA LEU A 102 0.10 -30.86 -21.66
C LEU A 102 -0.38 -30.27 -22.99
N LYS A 103 -1.51 -29.57 -22.90
CA LYS A 103 -2.10 -28.82 -24.01
C LYS A 103 -1.75 -27.33 -23.90
N ILE A 104 -1.45 -26.71 -25.04
CA ILE A 104 -1.08 -25.28 -25.09
C ILE A 104 -2.27 -24.39 -24.67
N GLU A 105 -1.95 -23.29 -23.98
CA GLU A 105 -2.90 -22.32 -23.43
C GLU A 105 -3.99 -22.96 -22.55
N THR A 106 -3.65 -24.05 -21.86
CA THR A 106 -4.61 -24.86 -21.07
C THR A 106 -4.14 -25.03 -19.63
N ARG A 107 -5.05 -24.80 -18.68
CA ARG A 107 -4.89 -25.18 -17.27
C ARG A 107 -5.46 -26.58 -17.07
N HIS A 108 -4.66 -27.50 -16.55
CA HIS A 108 -5.04 -28.89 -16.37
C HIS A 108 -5.61 -29.10 -14.96
N THR A 109 -6.86 -28.72 -14.76
CA THR A 109 -7.54 -28.85 -13.47
C THR A 109 -7.65 -30.32 -13.04
N GLY A 110 -7.55 -30.59 -11.74
CA GLY A 110 -7.54 -31.96 -11.21
C GLY A 110 -6.25 -32.76 -11.44
N HIS A 111 -5.24 -32.20 -12.10
CA HIS A 111 -3.97 -32.89 -12.38
C HIS A 111 -2.80 -32.27 -11.60
N LYS A 112 -1.71 -33.03 -11.45
CA LYS A 112 -0.42 -32.61 -10.89
C LYS A 112 0.73 -33.09 -11.76
N ILE A 113 1.81 -32.33 -11.80
CA ILE A 113 3.05 -32.73 -12.47
C ILE A 113 4.24 -32.64 -11.53
N PHE A 114 5.06 -33.69 -11.53
CA PHE A 114 6.33 -33.71 -10.82
C PHE A 114 7.44 -33.28 -11.77
N VAL A 115 8.26 -32.34 -11.32
CA VAL A 115 9.39 -31.82 -12.08
C VAL A 115 10.62 -31.70 -11.19
N LYS A 116 11.81 -31.93 -11.74
CA LYS A 116 13.10 -31.77 -11.05
C LYS A 116 13.88 -30.61 -11.67
N THR A 117 14.41 -29.70 -10.86
CA THR A 117 15.22 -28.57 -11.37
C THR A 117 16.56 -29.08 -11.91
N VAL A 118 16.95 -28.63 -13.10
CA VAL A 118 18.19 -29.09 -13.77
C VAL A 118 19.27 -28.02 -13.89
N CYS A 119 18.93 -26.77 -13.59
CA CYS A 119 19.85 -25.65 -13.58
C CYS A 119 19.48 -24.63 -12.50
N LEU A 120 20.36 -23.67 -12.25
CA LEU A 120 20.06 -22.55 -11.37
C LEU A 120 18.90 -21.73 -11.94
N ALA A 121 17.97 -21.34 -11.07
CA ALA A 121 16.88 -20.44 -11.42
C ALA A 121 17.42 -19.02 -11.68
N LYS A 122 16.82 -18.31 -12.63
CA LYS A 122 17.17 -16.94 -12.98
C LYS A 122 15.93 -16.04 -12.90
N ARG A 123 16.09 -14.86 -12.32
CA ARG A 123 15.05 -13.83 -12.31
C ARG A 123 15.18 -12.97 -13.58
N ILE A 124 14.11 -12.95 -14.38
CA ILE A 124 13.98 -12.08 -15.55
C ILE A 124 12.72 -11.22 -15.30
N ALA A 125 11.62 -11.45 -16.01
CA ALA A 125 10.30 -10.89 -15.65
C ALA A 125 9.56 -11.77 -14.63
N SER A 126 9.84 -13.07 -14.67
CA SER A 126 9.43 -14.10 -13.72
C SER A 126 10.67 -14.86 -13.25
N VAL A 127 10.51 -15.70 -12.22
CA VAL A 127 11.55 -16.67 -11.86
C VAL A 127 11.46 -17.83 -12.84
N SER A 128 12.49 -17.98 -13.67
CA SER A 128 12.57 -19.01 -14.70
C SER A 128 13.60 -20.05 -14.34
N VAL A 129 13.25 -21.33 -14.49
CA VAL A 129 14.16 -22.46 -14.28
C VAL A 129 13.87 -23.55 -15.31
N ILE A 130 14.90 -24.25 -15.77
CA ILE A 130 14.71 -25.44 -16.62
C ILE A 130 14.49 -26.63 -15.69
N VAL A 131 13.50 -27.45 -16.05
CA VAL A 131 13.10 -28.63 -15.29
C VAL A 131 13.00 -29.84 -16.19
N GLU A 132 13.01 -31.03 -15.62
CA GLU A 132 12.70 -32.28 -16.30
C GLU A 132 11.56 -33.02 -15.60
N ASP A 133 10.72 -33.72 -16.36
CA ASP A 133 9.70 -34.61 -15.80
C ASP A 133 10.25 -36.01 -15.52
N GLU A 134 9.42 -36.89 -14.93
CA GLU A 134 9.81 -38.26 -14.55
C GLU A 134 10.30 -39.13 -15.72
N ARG A 135 9.99 -38.73 -16.97
CA ARG A 135 10.44 -39.41 -18.19
C ARG A 135 11.70 -38.78 -18.78
N GLY A 136 12.26 -37.77 -18.13
CA GLY A 136 13.45 -37.03 -18.57
C GLY A 136 13.17 -36.01 -19.68
N PHE A 137 11.91 -35.68 -19.96
CA PHE A 137 11.61 -34.62 -20.94
C PHE A 137 11.92 -33.25 -20.35
N PRO A 138 12.67 -32.39 -21.05
CA PRO A 138 12.99 -31.07 -20.54
C PRO A 138 11.83 -30.09 -20.79
N GLY A 139 11.67 -29.14 -19.88
CA GLY A 139 10.69 -28.07 -19.97
C GLY A 139 11.17 -26.80 -19.26
N GLN A 140 10.48 -25.69 -19.49
CA GLN A 140 10.70 -24.44 -18.76
C GLN A 140 9.59 -24.25 -17.73
N LEU A 141 9.96 -23.97 -16.48
CA LEU A 141 9.06 -23.52 -15.43
C LEU A 141 9.24 -22.02 -15.18
N GLN A 142 8.13 -21.29 -15.14
CA GLN A 142 8.05 -19.86 -14.87
C GLN A 142 7.14 -19.59 -13.67
N ILE A 143 7.70 -19.03 -12.61
CA ILE A 143 7.00 -18.70 -11.37
C ILE A 143 6.85 -17.17 -11.30
N PHE A 144 5.61 -16.72 -11.28
CA PHE A 144 5.24 -15.31 -11.15
C PHE A 144 4.90 -14.98 -9.69
N ASN A 145 4.85 -13.68 -9.37
CA ASN A 145 4.47 -13.17 -8.05
C ASN A 145 5.34 -13.68 -6.87
N LEU A 146 6.56 -14.16 -7.14
CA LEU A 146 7.53 -14.51 -6.11
C LEU A 146 8.31 -13.27 -5.66
N GLY A 147 8.38 -13.03 -4.34
CA GLY A 147 9.08 -11.89 -3.73
C GLY A 147 10.48 -11.67 -4.29
N ARG A 148 10.88 -10.41 -4.51
CA ARG A 148 12.18 -10.05 -5.13
C ARG A 148 13.37 -10.40 -4.26
N LYS A 149 13.24 -10.28 -2.93
CA LYS A 149 14.31 -10.58 -1.95
C LYS A 149 14.49 -12.07 -1.68
N VAL A 150 13.77 -12.95 -2.39
CA VAL A 150 13.95 -14.40 -2.27
C VAL A 150 15.25 -14.80 -2.96
N ASP A 151 16.17 -15.40 -2.19
CA ASP A 151 17.35 -16.07 -2.72
C ASP A 151 16.92 -17.28 -3.57
N LEU A 152 17.19 -17.21 -4.87
CA LEU A 152 16.79 -18.25 -5.80
C LEU A 152 17.62 -19.52 -5.69
N GLY A 153 18.87 -19.42 -5.24
CA GLY A 153 19.73 -20.58 -5.02
C GLY A 153 19.28 -21.41 -3.81
N GLU A 154 18.81 -20.73 -2.75
CA GLU A 154 18.18 -21.40 -1.61
C GLU A 154 16.76 -21.88 -1.91
N PHE A 155 15.98 -21.10 -2.66
CA PHE A 155 14.58 -21.42 -2.93
C PHE A 155 14.42 -22.52 -3.99
N LEU A 156 15.26 -22.55 -5.03
CA LEU A 156 15.22 -23.53 -6.11
C LEU A 156 16.63 -24.06 -6.41
N PRO A 157 17.24 -24.82 -5.47
CA PRO A 157 18.53 -25.45 -5.72
C PRO A 157 18.44 -26.45 -6.87
N VAL A 158 19.57 -26.75 -7.50
CA VAL A 158 19.65 -27.76 -8.57
C VAL A 158 19.33 -29.14 -7.99
N GLY A 159 18.46 -29.89 -8.65
CA GLY A 159 18.00 -31.20 -8.19
C GLY A 159 16.77 -31.16 -7.28
N GLN A 160 16.24 -29.98 -6.95
CA GLN A 160 15.00 -29.86 -6.18
C GLN A 160 13.82 -30.48 -6.92
N ILE A 161 13.10 -31.38 -6.26
CA ILE A 161 11.85 -31.97 -6.76
C ILE A 161 10.68 -31.06 -6.35
N LEU A 162 9.82 -30.77 -7.31
CA LEU A 162 8.67 -29.90 -7.19
C LEU A 162 7.42 -30.62 -7.72
N CYS A 163 6.31 -30.46 -7.03
CA CYS A 163 4.99 -30.80 -7.55
C CYS A 163 4.24 -29.51 -7.90
N VAL A 164 3.86 -29.36 -9.16
CA VAL A 164 3.00 -28.26 -9.61
C VAL A 164 1.55 -28.76 -9.66
N LYS A 165 0.70 -28.17 -8.82
CA LYS A 165 -0.75 -28.44 -8.81
C LYS A 165 -1.43 -27.72 -9.98
N GLU A 166 -2.35 -28.41 -10.64
CA GLU A 166 -3.18 -27.89 -11.75
C GLU A 166 -2.41 -27.05 -12.78
N PRO A 167 -1.38 -27.64 -13.42
CA PRO A 167 -0.40 -26.90 -14.21
C PRO A 167 -1.04 -26.14 -15.37
N LEU A 168 -0.67 -24.87 -15.50
CA LEU A 168 -0.98 -24.04 -16.66
C LEU A 168 0.19 -24.11 -17.65
N PHE A 169 -0.10 -24.60 -18.86
CA PHE A 169 0.90 -24.67 -19.93
C PHE A 169 0.60 -23.60 -20.99
N LYS A 170 1.55 -22.69 -21.21
CA LYS A 170 1.40 -21.53 -22.09
C LYS A 170 2.63 -21.31 -22.97
N VAL A 171 2.43 -20.58 -24.06
CA VAL A 171 3.54 -20.03 -24.82
C VAL A 171 3.98 -18.73 -24.15
N SER A 172 5.21 -18.71 -23.66
CA SER A 172 5.81 -17.51 -23.07
C SER A 172 5.98 -16.40 -24.11
N THR A 173 6.27 -15.20 -23.63
CA THR A 173 6.58 -14.01 -24.45
C THR A 173 7.79 -14.17 -25.35
N THR A 174 8.58 -15.22 -25.11
CA THR A 174 9.74 -15.61 -25.91
C THR A 174 9.46 -16.76 -26.87
N ALA A 175 8.18 -17.05 -27.13
CA ALA A 175 7.72 -18.14 -27.99
C ALA A 175 8.14 -19.57 -27.55
N ILE A 176 8.58 -19.74 -26.31
CA ILE A 176 8.88 -21.03 -25.70
C ILE A 176 7.66 -21.52 -24.94
N GLN A 177 7.32 -22.81 -25.09
CA GLN A 177 6.29 -23.47 -24.30
C GLN A 177 6.80 -23.69 -22.86
N SER A 178 6.06 -23.21 -21.88
CA SER A 178 6.48 -23.24 -20.48
C SER A 178 5.32 -23.55 -19.54
N LEU A 179 5.64 -24.26 -18.46
CA LEU A 179 4.81 -24.35 -17.26
C LEU A 179 4.81 -22.97 -16.60
N ARG A 180 3.62 -22.39 -16.42
CA ARG A 180 3.41 -21.11 -15.75
C ARG A 180 2.72 -21.33 -14.41
N VAL A 181 3.25 -20.74 -13.36
CA VAL A 181 2.68 -20.75 -12.01
C VAL A 181 2.51 -19.31 -11.56
N ASP A 182 1.27 -18.84 -11.44
CA ASP A 182 0.97 -17.48 -10.93
C ASP A 182 0.71 -17.44 -9.43
N HIS A 183 0.33 -18.57 -8.84
CA HIS A 183 0.13 -18.73 -7.40
C HIS A 183 1.30 -19.54 -6.81
N PRO A 184 2.20 -18.92 -6.03
CA PRO A 184 3.30 -19.66 -5.40
C PRO A 184 2.83 -20.85 -4.54
N GLY A 185 1.62 -20.80 -3.97
CA GLY A 185 1.02 -21.90 -3.22
C GLY A 185 0.62 -23.13 -4.05
N ASP A 186 0.62 -23.02 -5.38
CA ASP A 186 0.42 -24.17 -6.29
C ASP A 186 1.70 -24.98 -6.51
N LEU A 187 2.84 -24.46 -6.04
CA LEU A 187 4.14 -25.13 -6.06
C LEU A 187 4.43 -25.77 -4.71
N VAL A 188 4.52 -27.10 -4.69
CA VAL A 188 4.84 -27.88 -3.49
C VAL A 188 6.26 -28.41 -3.61
N PHE A 189 7.09 -28.15 -2.60
CA PHE A 189 8.42 -28.73 -2.46
C PHE A 189 8.27 -30.13 -1.89
N VAL A 190 8.82 -31.12 -2.60
CA VAL A 190 8.68 -32.53 -2.22
C VAL A 190 10.07 -33.12 -2.01
N ASP A 191 10.19 -33.92 -0.95
CA ASP A 191 11.45 -34.56 -0.60
C ASP A 191 11.60 -35.90 -1.35
N GLU A 192 12.84 -36.33 -1.59
CA GLU A 192 13.15 -37.55 -2.34
C GLU A 192 12.61 -38.84 -1.69
N ASP A 193 12.31 -38.79 -0.38
CA ASP A 193 11.74 -39.87 0.43
C ASP A 193 10.20 -39.88 0.48
N ASP A 194 9.51 -38.92 -0.14
CA ASP A 194 8.04 -38.89 -0.16
C ASP A 194 7.49 -39.98 -1.10
N GLU A 195 6.50 -40.75 -0.61
CA GLU A 195 5.86 -41.86 -1.34
C GLU A 195 5.24 -41.42 -2.69
N GLU A 196 4.82 -40.17 -2.80
CA GLU A 196 4.19 -39.63 -4.01
C GLU A 196 5.19 -39.35 -5.14
N VAL A 197 6.49 -39.20 -4.80
CA VAL A 197 7.56 -38.90 -5.77
C VAL A 197 7.73 -40.06 -6.76
N PRO A 198 7.99 -39.75 -8.05
CA PRO A 198 8.30 -40.77 -9.05
C PRO A 198 9.43 -41.71 -8.60
N GLU A 199 9.27 -43.02 -8.80
CA GLU A 199 10.23 -44.06 -8.37
C GLU A 199 11.65 -43.78 -8.87
N VAL A 200 11.77 -43.24 -10.08
CA VAL A 200 13.04 -42.90 -10.74
C VAL A 200 13.86 -41.87 -9.94
N TRP A 201 13.20 -41.06 -9.10
CA TRP A 201 13.84 -40.04 -8.28
C TRP A 201 13.84 -40.36 -6.79
N ARG A 202 13.17 -41.44 -6.38
CA ARG A 202 13.21 -41.86 -4.98
C ARG A 202 14.59 -42.40 -4.66
N VAL A 203 15.20 -41.81 -3.65
CA VAL A 203 16.41 -42.33 -3.05
C VAL A 203 15.97 -43.15 -1.85
N GLU A 204 16.34 -44.44 -1.79
CA GLU A 204 16.13 -45.25 -0.59
C GLU A 204 16.82 -44.55 0.58
N GLY A 205 16.02 -43.94 1.45
CA GLY A 205 16.53 -43.19 2.58
C GLY A 205 17.30 -44.10 3.52
N ILE A 206 18.56 -43.76 3.80
CA ILE A 206 19.23 -44.23 5.02
C ILE A 206 18.29 -43.83 6.17
N GLY A 207 17.70 -44.79 6.88
CA GLY A 207 16.80 -44.50 7.99
C GLY A 207 17.47 -43.57 9.00
N ARG A 208 17.05 -42.31 9.06
CA ARG A 208 17.58 -41.31 10.00
C ARG A 208 16.70 -41.29 11.24
N SER A 209 17.32 -41.24 12.41
CA SER A 209 16.58 -41.03 13.65
C SER A 209 16.13 -39.57 13.77
N ALA A 210 15.10 -39.30 14.58
CA ALA A 210 14.70 -37.93 14.88
C ALA A 210 15.83 -37.10 15.52
N ALA A 211 16.76 -37.76 16.23
CA ALA A 211 17.94 -37.12 16.82
C ALA A 211 18.94 -36.67 15.73
N ASP A 212 19.18 -37.51 14.72
CA ASP A 212 20.04 -37.14 13.58
C ASP A 212 19.45 -35.95 12.83
N CYS A 213 18.13 -35.95 12.61
CA CYS A 213 17.43 -34.82 11.99
C CYS A 213 17.63 -33.52 12.77
N LYS A 214 17.58 -33.57 14.11
CA LYS A 214 17.86 -32.40 14.95
C LYS A 214 19.29 -31.88 14.74
N ASP A 215 20.28 -32.77 14.71
CA ASP A 215 21.68 -32.37 14.63
C ASP A 215 22.06 -31.83 13.23
N ILE A 216 21.50 -32.42 12.17
CA ILE A 216 21.62 -31.92 10.79
C ILE A 216 20.95 -30.54 10.68
N GLY A 217 19.74 -30.38 11.24
CA GLY A 217 19.05 -29.10 11.28
C GLY A 217 19.85 -28.02 12.03
N ASN A 218 20.47 -28.38 13.16
CA ASN A 218 21.34 -27.49 13.92
C ASN A 218 22.58 -27.07 13.12
N GLN A 219 23.18 -28.01 12.36
CA GLN A 219 24.31 -27.70 11.48
C GLN A 219 23.90 -26.76 10.36
N ALA A 220 22.75 -26.99 9.71
CA ALA A 220 22.24 -26.12 8.65
C ALA A 220 21.97 -24.70 9.17
N VAL A 221 21.31 -24.54 10.32
CA VAL A 221 21.04 -23.22 10.94
C VAL A 221 22.33 -22.52 11.33
N ARG A 222 23.35 -23.24 11.83
CA ARG A 222 24.69 -22.66 12.12
C ARG A 222 25.40 -22.21 10.85
N GLY A 223 25.19 -22.91 9.73
CA GLY A 223 25.66 -22.52 8.40
C GLY A 223 24.84 -21.42 7.73
N GLY A 224 23.84 -20.85 8.40
CA GLY A 224 22.99 -19.78 7.87
C GLY A 224 21.75 -20.25 7.10
N ASN A 225 21.66 -21.54 6.75
CA ASN A 225 20.55 -22.08 5.97
C ASN A 225 19.35 -22.42 6.87
N LEU A 226 18.49 -21.42 7.09
CA LEU A 226 17.30 -21.54 7.93
C LEU A 226 16.22 -22.45 7.30
N VAL A 227 16.11 -22.48 5.97
CA VAL A 227 15.11 -23.29 5.25
C VAL A 227 15.39 -24.77 5.47
N GLU A 228 16.63 -25.19 5.21
CA GLU A 228 17.06 -26.56 5.45
C GLU A 228 16.95 -26.94 6.92
N GLY A 229 17.31 -26.01 7.83
CA GLY A 229 17.08 -26.21 9.26
C GLY A 229 15.63 -26.56 9.60
N ILE A 230 14.67 -25.76 9.12
CA ILE A 230 13.24 -26.00 9.33
C ILE A 230 12.79 -27.33 8.73
N ARG A 231 13.26 -27.67 7.53
CA ARG A 231 12.97 -28.93 6.85
C ARG A 231 13.41 -30.12 7.71
N TRP A 232 14.65 -30.12 8.19
CA TRP A 232 15.19 -31.19 9.04
C TRP A 232 14.47 -31.29 10.40
N TYR A 233 14.15 -30.17 11.05
CA TYR A 233 13.38 -30.22 12.28
C TYR A 233 11.96 -30.78 12.06
N THR A 234 11.34 -30.44 10.93
CA THR A 234 10.02 -30.96 10.55
C THR A 234 10.06 -32.47 10.30
N LYS A 235 11.09 -32.97 9.61
CA LYS A 235 11.32 -34.41 9.45
C LYS A 235 11.45 -35.12 10.79
N GLY A 236 12.26 -34.58 11.71
CA GLY A 236 12.41 -35.14 13.05
C GLY A 236 11.09 -35.20 13.82
N LEU A 237 10.25 -34.15 13.71
CA LEU A 237 8.93 -34.12 14.34
C LEU A 237 7.94 -35.12 13.70
N ASN A 238 7.99 -35.30 12.38
CA ASN A 238 7.16 -36.29 11.68
C ASN A 238 7.55 -37.71 12.08
N ILE A 239 8.85 -38.02 12.21
CA ILE A 239 9.35 -39.32 12.68
C ILE A 239 8.81 -39.60 14.09
N LEU A 240 8.91 -38.63 15.01
CA LEU A 240 8.35 -38.76 16.36
C LEU A 240 6.82 -38.87 16.40
N ALA A 241 6.13 -38.40 15.36
CA ALA A 241 4.67 -38.52 15.26
C ALA A 241 4.23 -39.86 14.66
N SER A 242 5.05 -40.46 13.80
CA SER A 242 4.83 -41.79 13.23
C SER A 242 5.28 -42.94 14.14
N ASP A 243 6.17 -42.65 15.09
CA ASP A 243 6.63 -43.63 16.06
C ASP A 243 5.53 -43.98 17.05
N HIS A 244 5.28 -45.27 17.25
CA HIS A 244 4.27 -45.79 18.19
C HIS A 244 4.87 -46.10 19.58
N GLU A 245 6.17 -45.87 19.77
CA GLU A 245 6.85 -46.00 21.06
C GLU A 245 6.56 -44.82 22.03
N GLU A 246 7.13 -44.86 23.24
CA GLU A 246 6.95 -43.81 24.25
C GLU A 246 7.37 -42.42 23.71
N PRO A 247 6.56 -41.37 23.96
CA PRO A 247 6.84 -40.04 23.43
C PRO A 247 8.14 -39.48 24.01
N ASN A 248 9.16 -39.29 23.15
CA ASN A 248 10.39 -38.58 23.51
C ASN A 248 10.14 -37.07 23.61
N GLU A 249 9.47 -36.67 24.69
CA GLU A 249 9.08 -35.28 24.97
C GLU A 249 10.27 -34.31 25.00
N PRO A 250 11.44 -34.64 25.59
CA PRO A 250 12.61 -33.75 25.56
C PRO A 250 13.12 -33.48 24.14
N LEU A 251 13.19 -34.51 23.29
CA LEU A 251 13.62 -34.35 21.90
C LEU A 251 12.59 -33.55 21.09
N LYS A 252 11.31 -33.85 21.26
CA LYS A 252 10.20 -33.10 20.64
C LYS A 252 10.24 -31.62 21.02
N LEU A 253 10.43 -31.32 22.32
CA LEU A 253 10.56 -29.96 22.82
C LEU A 253 11.76 -29.23 22.17
N ALA A 254 12.92 -29.88 22.08
CA ALA A 254 14.10 -29.29 21.46
C ALA A 254 13.88 -28.98 19.97
N LEU A 255 13.26 -29.90 19.22
CA LEU A 255 12.92 -29.71 17.81
C LEU A 255 11.94 -28.54 17.61
N LEU A 256 10.86 -28.48 18.40
CA LEU A 256 9.87 -27.38 18.37
C LEU A 256 10.52 -26.04 18.67
N LEU A 257 11.35 -25.98 19.71
CA LEU A 257 12.08 -24.76 20.06
C LEU A 257 12.99 -24.29 18.93
N ASN A 258 13.80 -25.19 18.36
CA ASN A 258 14.73 -24.83 17.31
C ASN A 258 14.00 -24.39 16.02
N ARG A 259 12.92 -25.09 15.66
CA ARG A 259 12.08 -24.71 14.52
C ARG A 259 11.36 -23.37 14.73
N ALA A 260 10.82 -23.12 15.93
CA ALA A 260 10.22 -21.84 16.30
C ALA A 260 11.20 -20.67 16.17
N LEU A 261 12.47 -20.86 16.56
CA LEU A 261 13.52 -19.85 16.40
C LEU A 261 13.84 -19.60 14.91
N SER A 262 13.92 -20.65 14.11
CA SER A 262 14.14 -20.50 12.67
C SER A 262 12.98 -19.75 12.01
N TYR A 263 11.73 -20.06 12.37
CA TYR A 263 10.55 -19.32 11.90
C TYR A 263 10.58 -17.84 12.34
N LEU A 264 10.96 -17.54 13.57
CA LEU A 264 11.15 -16.14 14.04
C LEU A 264 12.15 -15.39 13.17
N LYS A 265 13.32 -15.98 12.91
CA LYS A 265 14.37 -15.37 12.08
C LYS A 265 13.91 -15.12 10.65
N ARG A 266 12.98 -15.94 10.13
CA ARG A 266 12.36 -15.80 8.81
C ARG A 266 11.13 -14.89 8.77
N LYS A 267 10.76 -14.28 9.91
CA LYS A 267 9.53 -13.49 10.07
C LYS A 267 8.24 -14.28 9.82
N GLU A 268 8.27 -15.61 9.99
CA GLU A 268 7.10 -16.52 9.90
C GLU A 268 6.45 -16.68 11.29
N TYR A 269 5.92 -15.58 11.82
CA TYR A 269 5.55 -15.46 13.25
C TYR A 269 4.40 -16.38 13.68
N GLU A 270 3.42 -16.64 12.81
CA GLU A 270 2.28 -17.53 13.13
C GLU A 270 2.74 -18.99 13.31
N LYS A 271 3.63 -19.48 12.44
CA LYS A 271 4.21 -20.82 12.57
C LYS A 271 5.07 -20.93 13.82
N SER A 272 5.88 -19.90 14.10
CA SER A 272 6.65 -19.85 15.34
C SER A 272 5.76 -19.88 16.59
N LEU A 273 4.64 -19.15 16.57
CA LEU A 273 3.67 -19.13 17.65
C LEU A 273 3.09 -20.53 17.90
N GLY A 274 2.70 -21.25 16.84
CA GLY A 274 2.21 -22.64 16.96
C GLY A 274 3.23 -23.61 17.54
N ASP A 275 4.50 -23.52 17.13
CA ASP A 275 5.58 -24.33 17.70
C ASP A 275 5.84 -23.98 19.17
N CYS A 276 5.79 -22.69 19.54
CA CYS A 276 5.95 -22.26 20.93
C CYS A 276 4.78 -22.74 21.79
N GLU A 277 3.55 -22.73 21.29
CA GLU A 277 2.38 -23.22 22.01
C GLU A 277 2.45 -24.73 22.23
N SER A 278 2.87 -25.48 21.21
CA SER A 278 3.12 -26.92 21.32
C SER A 278 4.25 -27.23 22.30
N ALA A 279 5.32 -26.44 22.31
CA ALA A 279 6.42 -26.57 23.27
C ALA A 279 5.95 -26.30 24.71
N LEU A 280 5.07 -25.31 24.90
CA LEU A 280 4.51 -24.98 26.22
C LEU A 280 3.52 -26.03 26.74
N GLN A 281 2.91 -26.84 25.87
CA GLN A 281 2.12 -28.00 26.31
C GLN A 281 3.00 -29.07 26.96
N ILE A 282 4.26 -29.19 26.53
CA ILE A 282 5.26 -30.11 27.12
C ILE A 282 5.86 -29.49 28.38
N ASP A 283 6.36 -28.25 28.29
CA ASP A 283 6.94 -27.50 29.41
C ASP A 283 6.30 -26.11 29.51
N ASN A 284 5.29 -26.01 30.38
CA ASN A 284 4.47 -24.83 30.60
C ASN A 284 5.22 -23.56 31.03
N PHE A 285 6.46 -23.71 31.52
CA PHE A 285 7.30 -22.63 32.03
C PHE A 285 8.65 -22.53 31.31
N ASN A 286 8.77 -23.17 30.15
CA ASN A 286 9.98 -23.10 29.36
C ASN A 286 10.33 -21.65 29.01
N GLU A 287 11.48 -21.17 29.49
CA GLU A 287 11.89 -19.78 29.32
C GLU A 287 11.99 -19.39 27.84
N LYS A 288 12.62 -20.25 27.03
CA LYS A 288 12.81 -20.02 25.59
C LYS A 288 11.49 -20.01 24.83
N ALA A 289 10.56 -20.93 25.15
CA ALA A 289 9.26 -20.96 24.49
C ALA A 289 8.41 -19.72 24.82
N LEU A 290 8.36 -19.32 26.10
CA LEU A 290 7.63 -18.12 26.52
C LEU A 290 8.19 -16.84 25.88
N TYR A 291 9.51 -16.68 25.86
CA TYR A 291 10.15 -15.51 25.26
C TYR A 291 9.91 -15.46 23.75
N ARG A 292 10.09 -16.58 23.04
CA ARG A 292 9.84 -16.68 21.59
C ARG A 292 8.36 -16.45 21.26
N LYS A 293 7.43 -16.97 22.07
CA LYS A 293 5.99 -16.70 21.96
C LYS A 293 5.71 -15.20 22.09
N ALA A 294 6.29 -14.53 23.09
CA ALA A 294 6.14 -13.09 23.26
C ALA A 294 6.64 -12.30 22.04
N ARG A 295 7.83 -12.64 21.52
CA ARG A 295 8.39 -12.04 20.29
C ARG A 295 7.45 -12.22 19.08
N SER A 296 6.92 -13.43 18.86
CA SER A 296 5.97 -13.70 17.77
C SER A 296 4.68 -12.88 17.94
N LEU A 297 4.11 -12.83 19.14
CA LEU A 297 2.92 -12.04 19.43
C LEU A 297 3.16 -10.54 19.23
N TYR A 298 4.33 -10.03 19.61
CA TYR A 298 4.72 -8.64 19.40
C TYR A 298 4.76 -8.31 17.90
N SER A 299 5.43 -9.14 17.10
CA SER A 299 5.54 -8.93 15.65
C SER A 299 4.21 -9.09 14.91
N LEU A 300 3.28 -9.89 15.45
CA LEU A 300 1.89 -10.00 14.99
C LEU A 300 0.99 -8.87 15.52
N ARG A 301 1.55 -7.91 16.29
CA ARG A 301 0.85 -6.78 16.93
C ARG A 301 -0.23 -7.20 17.93
N TYR A 302 -0.16 -8.42 18.46
CA TYR A 302 -1.03 -8.87 19.56
C TYR A 302 -0.46 -8.45 20.91
N TYR A 303 -0.35 -7.13 21.14
CA TYR A 303 0.34 -6.54 22.28
C TYR A 303 -0.24 -6.98 23.64
N GLY A 304 -1.56 -7.08 23.77
CA GLY A 304 -2.19 -7.56 25.01
C GLY A 304 -1.80 -9.00 25.36
N LYS A 305 -1.82 -9.91 24.36
CA LYS A 305 -1.38 -11.30 24.55
C LYS A 305 0.13 -11.39 24.82
N CYS A 306 0.92 -10.52 24.17
CA CYS A 306 2.35 -10.41 24.38
C CYS A 306 2.66 -10.01 25.83
N GLY A 307 2.02 -8.95 26.34
CA GLY A 307 2.19 -8.46 27.71
C GLY A 307 1.85 -9.52 28.77
N ASN A 308 0.76 -10.28 28.56
CA ASN A 308 0.39 -11.40 29.42
C ASN A 308 1.47 -12.50 29.42
N THR A 309 2.02 -12.81 28.24
CA THR A 309 3.08 -13.83 28.09
C THR A 309 4.38 -13.40 28.76
N LEU A 310 4.80 -12.15 28.57
CA LEU A 310 5.99 -11.58 29.23
C LEU A 310 5.84 -11.52 30.75
N THR A 311 4.65 -11.17 31.24
CA THR A 311 4.36 -11.17 32.69
C THR A 311 4.48 -12.58 33.26
N LYS A 312 3.95 -13.60 32.56
CA LYS A 312 4.12 -15.01 32.94
C LYS A 312 5.61 -15.40 32.95
N LEU A 313 6.37 -15.02 31.93
CA LEU A 313 7.81 -15.27 31.83
C LEU A 313 8.58 -14.68 33.02
N ILE A 314 8.40 -13.38 33.31
CA ILE A 314 9.09 -12.67 34.39
C ILE A 314 8.73 -13.27 35.77
N SER A 315 7.47 -13.71 35.95
CA SER A 315 7.05 -14.31 37.22
C SER A 315 7.79 -15.61 37.57
N ARG A 316 8.26 -16.35 36.55
CA ARG A 316 8.98 -17.62 36.73
C ARG A 316 10.49 -17.48 36.56
N HIS A 317 10.92 -16.53 35.72
CA HIS A 317 12.31 -16.25 35.39
C HIS A 317 12.62 -14.77 35.66
N PRO A 318 12.67 -14.35 36.94
CA PRO A 318 12.77 -12.94 37.31
C PRO A 318 14.09 -12.27 36.94
N ASN A 319 15.11 -13.06 36.59
CA ASN A 319 16.43 -12.55 36.18
C ASN A 319 16.49 -12.21 34.68
N ASN A 320 15.46 -12.53 33.89
CA ASN A 320 15.41 -12.22 32.47
C ASN A 320 15.17 -10.71 32.25
N GLN A 321 16.23 -9.96 31.94
CA GLN A 321 16.18 -8.50 31.80
C GLN A 321 15.60 -8.06 30.45
N GLU A 322 15.79 -8.89 29.43
CA GLU A 322 15.24 -8.72 28.09
C GLU A 322 13.72 -8.69 28.15
N ALA A 323 13.11 -9.67 28.84
CA ALA A 323 11.65 -9.74 29.02
C ALA A 323 11.08 -8.51 29.74
N LYS A 324 11.80 -7.97 30.74
CA LYS A 324 11.39 -6.74 31.45
C LYS A 324 11.42 -5.53 30.55
N SER A 325 12.48 -5.40 29.75
CA SER A 325 12.66 -4.31 28.79
C SER A 325 11.57 -4.37 27.70
N GLU A 326 11.29 -5.56 27.17
CA GLU A 326 10.20 -5.76 26.20
C GLU A 326 8.82 -5.46 26.78
N LEU A 327 8.57 -5.81 28.05
CA LEU A 327 7.29 -5.52 28.70
C LEU A 327 7.06 -4.00 28.83
N ALA A 328 8.12 -3.22 29.07
CA ALA A 328 8.01 -1.75 29.09
C ALA A 328 7.60 -1.20 27.71
N ILE A 329 8.19 -1.71 26.63
CA ILE A 329 7.83 -1.34 25.26
C ILE A 329 6.36 -1.73 24.97
N VAL A 330 5.95 -2.95 25.32
CA VAL A 330 4.57 -3.42 25.13
C VAL A 330 3.56 -2.53 25.86
N ARG A 331 3.88 -2.06 27.06
CA ARG A 331 3.02 -1.11 27.80
C ARG A 331 2.82 0.19 27.03
N GLN A 332 3.86 0.70 26.37
CA GLN A 332 3.72 1.88 25.51
C GLN A 332 2.81 1.60 24.30
N ARG A 333 2.99 0.45 23.64
CA ARG A 333 2.12 0.02 22.52
C ARG A 333 0.65 -0.08 22.93
N LEU A 334 0.38 -0.54 24.15
CA LEU A 334 -0.97 -0.62 24.69
C LEU A 334 -1.57 0.76 24.98
N LEU A 335 -0.78 1.74 25.42
CA LEU A 335 -1.26 3.12 25.60
C LEU A 335 -1.62 3.76 24.25
N GLU A 336 -0.79 3.55 23.24
CA GLU A 336 -1.08 3.95 21.86
C GLU A 336 -2.38 3.32 21.34
N GLU A 337 -2.52 1.98 21.46
CA GLU A 337 -3.68 1.25 20.97
C GLU A 337 -4.99 1.65 21.69
N THR A 338 -4.91 1.95 22.99
CA THR A 338 -6.10 2.22 23.81
C THR A 338 -6.49 3.69 23.89
N ARG A 339 -5.54 4.62 23.76
CA ARG A 339 -5.76 6.06 23.99
C ARG A 339 -5.31 6.94 22.83
N GLY A 340 -4.59 6.39 21.85
CA GLY A 340 -3.94 7.20 20.81
C GLY A 340 -2.85 8.10 21.38
N ASP A 341 -2.22 7.70 22.49
CA ASP A 341 -1.17 8.45 23.17
C ASP A 341 0.19 8.19 22.50
N TYR A 342 0.47 8.95 21.45
CA TYR A 342 1.68 8.85 20.65
C TYR A 342 2.68 9.95 20.98
N ASP A 343 3.96 9.57 21.03
CA ASP A 343 5.06 10.53 20.98
C ASP A 343 5.27 11.01 19.54
N PHE A 344 4.49 12.01 19.13
CA PHE A 344 4.55 12.59 17.79
C PHE A 344 5.92 13.23 17.50
N ALA A 345 6.64 13.75 18.51
CA ALA A 345 7.97 14.29 18.32
C ALA A 345 8.96 13.21 17.85
N LYS A 346 8.93 12.04 18.50
CA LYS A 346 9.70 10.88 18.06
C LYS A 346 9.27 10.38 16.68
N MET A 347 7.96 10.31 16.41
CA MET A 347 7.45 9.89 15.10
C MET A 347 7.94 10.81 13.98
N VAL A 348 7.89 12.12 14.20
CA VAL A 348 8.40 13.14 13.28
C VAL A 348 9.90 12.97 13.09
N GLU A 349 10.69 12.86 14.17
CA GLU A 349 12.15 12.67 14.07
C GLU A 349 12.50 11.41 13.26
N MET A 350 11.76 10.32 13.47
CA MET A 350 11.90 9.11 12.67
C MET A 350 11.56 9.35 11.20
N ALA A 351 10.49 10.11 10.92
CA ALA A 351 10.06 10.49 9.57
C ALA A 351 11.03 11.47 8.88
N LYS A 352 11.79 12.28 9.62
CA LYS A 352 12.80 13.17 9.03
C LYS A 352 13.92 12.39 8.33
N ASN A 353 14.26 11.23 8.88
CA ASN A 353 15.36 10.40 8.38
C ASN A 353 14.89 9.29 7.42
N ASP A 354 13.58 9.13 7.23
CA ASP A 354 12.83 8.04 6.55
C ASP A 354 13.68 7.03 5.75
N LEU A 355 14.44 6.19 6.45
CA LEU A 355 15.35 5.24 5.79
C LEU A 355 14.54 4.08 5.18
N PRO A 356 14.93 3.53 4.01
CA PRO A 356 14.19 2.45 3.34
C PRO A 356 13.94 1.21 4.20
N GLU A 357 14.80 0.91 5.17
CA GLU A 357 14.71 -0.26 6.06
C GLU A 357 14.20 0.08 7.47
N GLN A 358 13.85 1.34 7.72
CA GLN A 358 13.39 1.78 9.04
C GLN A 358 11.98 1.26 9.34
N GLU A 359 11.89 0.33 10.28
CA GLU A 359 10.61 -0.14 10.83
C GLU A 359 10.10 0.87 11.88
N TYR A 360 8.93 1.44 11.64
CA TYR A 360 8.25 2.32 12.60
C TYR A 360 7.54 1.47 13.65
N ASP A 361 8.17 1.27 14.80
CA ASP A 361 7.54 0.53 15.88
C ASP A 361 6.53 1.44 16.60
N PHE A 362 5.27 1.42 16.16
CA PHE A 362 4.11 2.09 16.77
C PHE A 362 2.87 1.22 16.60
N ALA A 363 1.98 1.21 17.58
CA ALA A 363 0.75 0.44 17.54
C ALA A 363 -0.34 1.14 16.72
N ASP A 364 -1.35 0.38 16.31
CA ASP A 364 -2.55 0.90 15.64
C ASP A 364 -3.53 1.47 16.69
N TYR A 365 -4.10 2.66 16.44
CA TYR A 365 -5.21 3.24 17.22
C TYR A 365 -6.45 3.30 16.34
N THR A 366 -7.49 2.55 16.69
CA THR A 366 -8.68 2.35 15.83
C THR A 366 -10.01 2.36 16.60
N ILE A 367 -9.96 2.52 17.92
CA ILE A 367 -11.13 2.42 18.81
C ILE A 367 -12.28 3.37 18.44
N PRO A 368 -12.03 4.65 18.07
CA PRO A 368 -13.10 5.61 17.78
C PRO A 368 -13.93 5.27 16.55
N VAL A 369 -13.49 4.31 15.74
CA VAL A 369 -14.09 4.01 14.44
C VAL A 369 -14.51 2.56 14.32
N TYR A 370 -15.41 2.29 13.39
CA TYR A 370 -15.80 0.95 12.98
C TYR A 370 -16.28 0.96 11.54
N TRP A 371 -16.18 -0.16 10.83
CA TRP A 371 -16.68 -0.25 9.47
C TRP A 371 -18.03 -0.99 9.43
N LYS A 372 -18.90 -0.59 8.49
CA LYS A 372 -20.17 -1.25 8.17
C LYS A 372 -20.54 -0.99 6.70
N PRO A 373 -21.54 -1.68 6.12
CA PRO A 373 -22.04 -1.36 4.79
C PRO A 373 -22.43 0.11 4.65
N SER A 374 -21.99 0.76 3.57
CA SER A 374 -22.22 2.18 3.29
C SER A 374 -23.37 2.38 2.31
N LYS A 375 -24.06 3.53 2.43
CA LYS A 375 -25.05 3.98 1.45
C LYS A 375 -24.41 4.47 0.14
N LEU A 376 -23.15 4.89 0.18
CA LEU A 376 -22.37 5.29 -1.00
C LEU A 376 -21.95 4.09 -1.86
N GLY A 377 -21.98 2.89 -1.27
CA GLY A 377 -21.59 1.63 -1.89
C GLY A 377 -20.53 0.90 -1.07
N GLY A 378 -20.53 -0.43 -1.15
CA GLY A 378 -19.56 -1.25 -0.44
C GLY A 378 -19.61 -1.09 1.08
N SER A 379 -18.44 -1.00 1.71
CA SER A 379 -18.28 -0.73 3.14
C SER A 379 -17.73 0.68 3.34
N GLY A 380 -18.12 1.32 4.44
CA GLY A 380 -17.64 2.63 4.87
C GLY A 380 -17.13 2.58 6.31
N LEU A 381 -16.29 3.53 6.69
CA LEU A 381 -15.85 3.75 8.06
C LEU A 381 -16.78 4.75 8.76
N PHE A 382 -17.11 4.53 10.03
CA PHE A 382 -18.07 5.33 10.79
C PHE A 382 -17.56 5.64 12.19
N THR A 383 -18.00 6.78 12.74
CA THR A 383 -17.70 7.18 14.12
C THR A 383 -18.45 6.29 15.13
N ARG A 384 -17.75 5.80 16.16
CA ARG A 384 -18.34 4.98 17.24
C ARG A 384 -19.01 5.83 18.33
N THR A 385 -18.53 7.05 18.51
CA THR A 385 -19.00 8.05 19.48
C THR A 385 -19.14 9.39 18.78
N ASP A 386 -19.64 10.40 19.49
CA ASP A 386 -19.51 11.79 19.04
C ASP A 386 -18.02 12.15 18.97
N VAL A 387 -17.65 12.91 17.95
CA VAL A 387 -16.29 13.31 17.63
C VAL A 387 -16.27 14.82 17.44
N LYS A 388 -15.26 15.48 17.99
CA LYS A 388 -15.01 16.91 17.79
C LYS A 388 -13.99 17.16 16.70
N MET A 389 -14.09 18.31 16.05
CA MET A 389 -13.06 18.78 15.12
C MET A 389 -11.68 18.69 15.79
N GLY A 390 -10.70 18.12 15.08
CA GLY A 390 -9.34 17.93 15.58
C GLY A 390 -9.06 16.59 16.25
N ASP A 391 -10.12 15.86 16.65
CA ASP A 391 -9.98 14.58 17.31
C ASP A 391 -9.29 13.56 16.40
N LEU A 392 -8.50 12.69 17.04
CA LEU A 392 -7.83 11.58 16.38
C LEU A 392 -8.83 10.47 16.11
N LEU A 393 -9.06 10.15 14.84
CA LEU A 393 -9.99 9.10 14.42
C LEU A 393 -9.29 7.74 14.36
N TYR A 394 -8.11 7.71 13.74
CA TYR A 394 -7.22 6.56 13.80
C TYR A 394 -5.76 6.96 13.59
N VAL A 395 -4.87 6.06 14.01
CA VAL A 395 -3.48 5.98 13.56
C VAL A 395 -3.25 4.54 13.13
N CYS A 396 -2.92 4.32 11.86
CA CYS A 396 -2.82 2.99 11.29
C CYS A 396 -1.45 2.79 10.65
N LYS A 397 -0.76 1.75 11.07
CA LYS A 397 0.47 1.27 10.48
C LYS A 397 0.18 0.46 9.22
N ALA A 398 0.96 0.70 8.18
CA ALA A 398 0.82 0.01 6.91
C ALA A 398 0.86 -1.52 7.08
N PHE A 399 0.09 -2.23 6.27
CA PHE A 399 0.33 -3.65 6.05
C PHE A 399 1.63 -3.81 5.27
N VAL A 400 1.77 -3.08 4.16
CA VAL A 400 3.02 -2.94 3.42
C VAL A 400 3.12 -1.49 2.96
N ASN A 401 4.31 -0.90 3.08
CA ASN A 401 4.64 0.40 2.52
C ASN A 401 5.90 0.26 1.65
N CYS A 402 5.83 0.70 0.40
CA CYS A 402 6.95 0.67 -0.54
C CYS A 402 7.40 2.12 -0.78
N ARG A 403 8.70 2.38 -0.53
CA ARG A 403 9.32 3.71 -0.61
C ARG A 403 10.42 3.76 -1.67
N GLY A 404 10.63 4.95 -2.25
CA GLY A 404 11.84 5.32 -2.98
C GLY A 404 11.94 4.80 -4.43
N ARG A 405 13.13 4.96 -5.03
CA ARG A 405 13.43 4.62 -6.46
C ARG A 405 13.27 3.14 -6.80
N ASP A 406 13.25 2.26 -5.79
CA ASP A 406 13.04 0.81 -5.96
C ASP A 406 11.56 0.47 -6.26
N ASN A 407 10.63 1.39 -6.03
CA ASN A 407 9.21 1.23 -6.35
C ASN A 407 8.93 1.65 -7.79
N GLY A 408 9.64 1.02 -8.72
CA GLY A 408 9.54 1.36 -10.13
C GLY A 408 8.15 1.13 -10.71
N LEU A 409 7.81 1.88 -11.76
CA LEU A 409 6.50 1.74 -12.41
C LEU A 409 6.36 0.32 -12.98
N SER A 410 5.32 -0.40 -12.57
CA SER A 410 4.94 -1.64 -13.25
C SER A 410 3.78 -1.40 -14.19
N VAL A 411 3.91 -1.98 -15.37
CA VAL A 411 2.90 -1.90 -16.40
C VAL A 411 2.37 -3.30 -16.67
N MET A 412 1.04 -3.42 -16.64
CA MET A 412 0.38 -4.56 -17.25
C MET A 412 0.09 -4.23 -18.72
N ILE A 413 0.65 -5.04 -19.61
CA ILE A 413 0.46 -4.96 -21.04
C ILE A 413 -0.59 -5.99 -21.46
N ASN A 414 -1.68 -5.53 -22.05
CA ASN A 414 -2.58 -6.38 -22.81
C ASN A 414 -2.22 -6.30 -24.30
N PRO A 415 -1.49 -7.28 -24.87
CA PRO A 415 -1.02 -7.23 -26.24
C PRO A 415 -2.16 -7.47 -27.27
N VAL A 416 -3.30 -8.02 -26.84
CA VAL A 416 -4.46 -8.27 -27.72
C VAL A 416 -5.22 -6.97 -28.00
N HIS A 417 -5.38 -6.14 -26.97
CA HIS A 417 -6.10 -4.86 -27.07
C HIS A 417 -5.17 -3.64 -27.19
N LEU A 418 -3.85 -3.87 -27.25
CA LEU A 418 -2.82 -2.83 -27.23
C LEU A 418 -3.06 -1.83 -26.08
N LYS A 419 -3.40 -2.37 -24.90
CA LYS A 419 -3.75 -1.58 -23.71
C LYS A 419 -2.65 -1.73 -22.67
N VAL A 420 -2.18 -0.60 -22.15
CA VAL A 420 -1.29 -0.53 -20.99
C VAL A 420 -2.12 -0.06 -19.81
N GLU A 421 -2.17 -0.88 -18.77
CA GLU A 421 -2.75 -0.51 -17.48
C GLU A 421 -1.61 -0.18 -16.53
N GLN A 422 -1.55 1.09 -16.12
CA GLN A 422 -0.70 1.57 -15.05
C GLN A 422 -1.48 1.37 -13.74
N GLY A 423 -0.99 0.48 -12.89
CA GLY A 423 -1.55 0.25 -11.55
C GLY A 423 -0.62 0.78 -10.47
N VAL A 424 -1.07 0.75 -9.22
CA VAL A 424 -0.17 0.90 -8.08
C VAL A 424 0.87 -0.22 -8.17
N GLY A 425 2.15 0.15 -8.10
CA GLY A 425 3.26 -0.65 -8.65
C GLY A 425 3.22 -2.13 -8.28
N ALA A 426 3.57 -3.01 -9.22
CA ALA A 426 3.64 -4.46 -8.97
C ALA A 426 4.53 -4.85 -7.79
N PHE A 427 5.43 -3.93 -7.39
CA PHE A 427 6.20 -4.00 -6.16
C PHE A 427 5.32 -4.09 -4.91
N LEU A 428 4.30 -3.24 -4.78
CA LEU A 428 3.36 -3.30 -3.65
C LEU A 428 2.63 -4.65 -3.64
N SER A 429 2.05 -5.08 -4.77
CA SER A 429 1.34 -6.37 -4.82
C SER A 429 2.25 -7.56 -4.50
N ALA A 430 3.49 -7.57 -5.00
CA ALA A 430 4.45 -8.63 -4.71
C ALA A 430 4.89 -8.63 -3.24
N ALA A 431 5.10 -7.46 -2.65
CA ALA A 431 5.46 -7.32 -1.23
C ALA A 431 4.29 -7.72 -0.31
N VAL A 432 3.05 -7.38 -0.67
CA VAL A 432 1.83 -7.83 0.03
C VAL A 432 1.73 -9.35 -0.03
N LEU A 433 1.93 -9.96 -1.20
CA LEU A 433 1.93 -11.42 -1.36
C LEU A 433 3.03 -12.11 -0.56
N GLU A 434 4.24 -11.56 -0.56
CA GLU A 434 5.35 -12.07 0.25
C GLU A 434 5.01 -12.03 1.75
N LYS A 435 4.41 -10.93 2.22
CA LYS A 435 3.99 -10.81 3.61
C LYS A 435 2.84 -11.77 3.97
N LEU A 436 1.87 -11.94 3.07
CA LEU A 436 0.77 -12.89 3.22
C LEU A 436 1.26 -14.34 3.27
N ASN A 437 2.25 -14.71 2.44
CA ASN A 437 2.84 -16.05 2.50
C ASN A 437 3.53 -16.34 3.84
N ARG A 438 4.04 -15.31 4.53
CA ARG A 438 4.61 -15.42 5.88
C ARG A 438 3.55 -15.35 6.99
N THR A 439 2.43 -14.69 6.72
CA THR A 439 1.32 -14.45 7.66
C THR A 439 -0.04 -14.76 7.01
N PRO A 440 -0.36 -16.04 6.73
CA PRO A 440 -1.59 -16.41 6.05
C PRO A 440 -2.85 -15.94 6.77
N GLY A 441 -2.84 -15.83 8.11
CA GLY A 441 -3.99 -15.39 8.89
C GLY A 441 -4.48 -13.97 8.56
N ALA A 442 -3.64 -13.13 7.97
CA ALA A 442 -4.00 -11.78 7.51
C ALA A 442 -4.75 -11.76 6.17
N TYR A 443 -4.76 -12.89 5.43
CA TYR A 443 -5.38 -12.95 4.10
C TYR A 443 -6.87 -12.63 4.13
N LYS A 444 -7.60 -13.11 5.16
CA LYS A 444 -9.03 -12.84 5.33
C LYS A 444 -9.35 -11.35 5.42
N ASP A 445 -8.48 -10.57 6.06
CA ASP A 445 -8.70 -9.14 6.28
C ASP A 445 -8.43 -8.37 4.98
N ILE A 446 -7.44 -8.81 4.19
CA ILE A 446 -7.18 -8.27 2.86
C ILE A 446 -8.29 -8.64 1.87
N ALA A 447 -8.72 -9.90 1.84
CA ALA A 447 -9.76 -10.39 0.92
C ALA A 447 -11.12 -9.67 1.12
N ARG A 448 -11.38 -9.13 2.31
CA ARG A 448 -12.58 -8.33 2.62
C ARG A 448 -12.56 -6.93 2.02
N LEU A 449 -11.38 -6.39 1.70
CA LEU A 449 -11.24 -5.07 1.07
C LEU A 449 -11.89 -5.05 -0.31
N HIS A 450 -12.18 -3.85 -0.82
CA HIS A 450 -12.84 -3.68 -2.11
C HIS A 450 -12.07 -4.42 -3.21
N ASN A 451 -12.78 -5.12 -4.09
CA ASN A 451 -12.18 -5.73 -5.28
C ASN A 451 -13.09 -5.47 -6.47
N ALA A 452 -12.48 -5.18 -7.61
CA ALA A 452 -13.17 -4.87 -8.85
C ALA A 452 -13.63 -6.14 -9.60
N TYR A 453 -13.24 -7.34 -9.18
CA TYR A 453 -13.74 -8.60 -9.75
C TYR A 453 -15.19 -8.92 -9.33
N GLY A 454 -15.66 -8.32 -8.24
CA GLY A 454 -17.02 -8.50 -7.73
C GLY A 454 -17.11 -9.54 -6.61
N GLN A 455 -18.27 -9.60 -5.94
CA GLN A 455 -18.46 -10.48 -4.78
C GLN A 455 -18.50 -11.96 -5.17
N ASP A 456 -18.87 -12.30 -6.40
CA ASP A 456 -18.94 -13.69 -6.87
C ASP A 456 -17.56 -14.36 -6.93
N TRP A 457 -16.47 -13.60 -7.09
CA TRP A 457 -15.10 -14.12 -7.01
C TRP A 457 -14.76 -14.61 -5.58
N ARG A 458 -15.48 -14.12 -4.57
CA ARG A 458 -15.32 -14.52 -3.15
C ARG A 458 -16.08 -15.79 -2.78
N ALA A 459 -17.04 -16.21 -3.61
CA ALA A 459 -17.91 -17.35 -3.32
C ALA A 459 -17.09 -18.66 -3.41
N GLY A 460 -16.49 -19.04 -2.29
CA GLY A 460 -15.64 -20.24 -2.18
C GLY A 460 -14.39 -20.07 -1.32
N GLN A 461 -14.14 -18.90 -0.73
CA GLN A 461 -12.96 -18.67 0.12
C GLN A 461 -13.25 -18.96 1.60
N GLU A 462 -12.90 -20.16 2.07
CA GLU A 462 -12.85 -20.53 3.49
C GLU A 462 -11.58 -20.01 4.18
N ASP A 463 -11.58 -19.95 5.52
CA ASP A 463 -10.53 -19.36 6.38
C ASP A 463 -9.11 -19.94 6.21
N ASN A 464 -8.94 -21.03 5.44
CA ASN A 464 -7.68 -21.78 5.30
C ASN A 464 -7.22 -21.96 3.85
N GLN A 465 -7.74 -21.15 2.91
CA GLN A 465 -7.48 -21.32 1.47
C GLN A 465 -6.17 -20.67 1.01
N ALA A 466 -5.62 -21.16 -0.10
CA ALA A 466 -4.41 -20.63 -0.73
C ALA A 466 -4.56 -19.15 -1.13
N VAL A 467 -3.46 -18.39 -1.02
CA VAL A 467 -3.43 -16.96 -1.36
C VAL A 467 -3.62 -16.76 -2.88
N ASP A 468 -4.70 -16.07 -3.27
CA ASP A 468 -4.97 -15.71 -4.66
C ASP A 468 -4.20 -14.45 -5.06
N ALA A 469 -3.18 -14.63 -5.91
CA ALA A 469 -2.31 -13.56 -6.37
C ALA A 469 -3.03 -12.54 -7.25
N PHE A 470 -4.01 -12.97 -8.06
CA PHE A 470 -4.77 -12.06 -8.91
C PHE A 470 -5.72 -11.20 -8.09
N LEU A 471 -6.41 -11.80 -7.12
CA LEU A 471 -7.28 -11.09 -6.21
C LEU A 471 -6.50 -10.07 -5.38
N VAL A 472 -5.38 -10.46 -4.77
CA VAL A 472 -4.54 -9.54 -3.97
C VAL A 472 -4.06 -8.37 -4.79
N ARG A 473 -3.61 -8.60 -6.03
CA ARG A 473 -3.21 -7.51 -6.92
C ARG A 473 -4.37 -6.58 -7.24
N ASN A 474 -5.54 -7.13 -7.55
CA ASN A 474 -6.73 -6.35 -7.82
C ASN A 474 -7.13 -5.49 -6.61
N ILE A 475 -7.07 -6.05 -5.40
CA ILE A 475 -7.30 -5.32 -4.14
C ILE A 475 -6.27 -4.20 -3.99
N CYS A 476 -4.98 -4.45 -4.21
CA CYS A 476 -3.95 -3.41 -4.12
C CYS A 476 -4.25 -2.25 -5.08
N ASN A 477 -4.64 -2.53 -6.33
CA ASN A 477 -4.97 -1.50 -7.30
C ASN A 477 -6.14 -0.60 -6.89
N SER A 478 -7.13 -1.15 -6.16
CA SER A 478 -8.33 -0.39 -5.77
C SER A 478 -8.22 0.27 -4.40
N ASN A 479 -7.30 -0.17 -3.53
CA ASN A 479 -7.30 0.20 -2.10
C ASN A 479 -5.97 0.80 -1.62
N ALA A 480 -4.92 0.75 -2.43
CA ALA A 480 -3.64 1.31 -2.04
C ALA A 480 -3.66 2.84 -2.05
N PHE A 481 -2.84 3.41 -1.17
CA PHE A 481 -2.68 4.84 -1.01
C PHE A 481 -1.30 5.25 -1.50
N SER A 482 -1.26 6.38 -2.19
CA SER A 482 -0.03 7.16 -2.37
C SER A 482 0.45 7.59 -0.99
N SER A 483 1.59 7.08 -0.55
CA SER A 483 2.17 7.46 0.73
C SER A 483 3.11 8.62 0.48
N CYS A 484 2.58 9.83 0.42
CA CYS A 484 3.40 11.04 0.31
C CYS A 484 4.49 10.99 1.39
N SER A 485 5.73 11.34 1.03
CA SER A 485 6.74 11.57 2.06
C SER A 485 6.17 12.64 3.00
N TYR A 486 6.40 12.52 4.31
CA TYR A 486 6.00 13.56 5.28
C TYR A 486 6.37 14.95 4.74
N TYR A 487 7.56 15.07 4.15
CA TYR A 487 8.07 16.29 3.53
C TYR A 487 7.37 16.75 2.26
N ASP A 488 6.66 15.92 1.51
CA ASP A 488 5.96 16.39 0.31
C ASP A 488 4.76 17.25 0.70
N THR A 489 4.00 16.82 1.73
CA THR A 489 2.91 17.61 2.33
C THR A 489 3.46 18.76 3.19
N PHE A 490 4.59 18.55 3.87
CA PHE A 490 5.26 19.59 4.67
C PHE A 490 5.87 20.69 3.80
N SER A 491 6.50 20.35 2.67
CA SER A 491 7.10 21.29 1.71
C SER A 491 6.04 22.23 1.15
N GLU A 492 4.81 21.76 0.93
CA GLU A 492 3.69 22.61 0.54
C GLU A 492 3.38 23.68 1.61
N LEU A 493 3.50 23.38 2.90
CA LEU A 493 3.34 24.36 3.98
C LEU A 493 4.53 25.34 4.08
N HIS A 494 5.69 24.99 3.54
CA HIS A 494 6.98 25.68 3.76
C HIS A 494 7.54 26.49 2.58
N GLN A 495 6.99 26.36 1.36
CA GLN A 495 7.69 26.83 0.15
C GLN A 495 7.82 28.34 -0.02
N GLU A 496 7.11 29.18 0.72
CA GLU A 496 7.17 30.63 0.52
C GLU A 496 7.26 31.41 1.84
N GLU A 497 8.40 32.10 2.05
CA GLU A 497 8.67 32.97 3.22
C GLU A 497 7.63 34.11 3.34
N ASP A 498 7.02 34.50 2.22
CA ASP A 498 5.95 35.51 2.12
C ASP A 498 4.52 34.95 2.26
N GLY A 499 4.36 33.62 2.23
CA GLY A 499 3.06 32.92 2.37
C GLY A 499 2.12 33.07 1.19
N SER A 500 2.66 33.34 0.00
CA SER A 500 1.97 33.14 -1.27
C SER A 500 1.41 31.69 -1.40
N PRO A 501 0.39 31.47 -2.25
CA PRO A 501 0.02 30.12 -2.69
C PRO A 501 1.17 29.51 -3.50
N SER A 502 1.46 28.22 -3.28
CA SER A 502 2.53 27.49 -3.98
C SER A 502 2.55 27.79 -5.48
N ASN A 503 3.71 28.23 -5.99
CA ASN A 503 3.99 28.36 -7.42
C ASN A 503 3.96 27.02 -8.22
N LYS A 504 3.44 25.92 -7.65
CA LYS A 504 3.19 24.70 -8.40
C LYS A 504 2.14 24.98 -9.47
N ASN A 505 2.63 25.13 -10.69
CA ASN A 505 1.88 24.87 -11.90
C ASN A 505 1.30 23.44 -11.79
N PRO A 506 -0.02 23.21 -11.72
CA PRO A 506 -0.61 21.86 -11.63
C PRO A 506 -0.19 20.95 -12.81
N ARG A 507 0.43 21.54 -13.86
CA ARG A 507 1.04 20.85 -15.00
C ARG A 507 2.42 20.25 -14.79
N LYS A 508 3.14 20.52 -13.68
CA LYS A 508 4.44 19.85 -13.41
C LYS A 508 4.29 18.32 -13.22
N THR A 509 3.05 17.85 -13.04
CA THR A 509 2.64 16.44 -13.05
C THR A 509 2.68 15.76 -14.42
N LYS A 510 2.92 16.50 -15.52
CA LYS A 510 2.98 15.88 -16.87
C LYS A 510 4.29 15.13 -17.15
N GLU A 511 5.39 15.48 -16.50
CA GLU A 511 6.70 14.88 -16.77
C GLU A 511 7.03 13.72 -15.83
N GLU A 512 6.50 13.71 -14.59
CA GLU A 512 6.58 12.58 -13.66
C GLU A 512 5.20 12.33 -13.01
N PRO A 513 4.31 11.56 -13.66
CA PRO A 513 2.93 11.38 -13.20
C PRO A 513 2.77 10.39 -12.03
N PHE A 514 3.85 9.89 -11.43
CA PHE A 514 3.81 8.77 -10.49
C PHE A 514 4.46 9.13 -9.15
N ASP A 515 3.70 8.96 -8.06
CA ASP A 515 4.27 8.98 -6.71
C ASP A 515 5.07 7.68 -6.51
N PRO A 516 6.40 7.76 -6.28
CA PRO A 516 7.23 6.58 -6.05
C PRO A 516 6.90 5.87 -4.74
N ASN A 517 5.99 6.39 -3.92
CA ASN A 517 5.67 5.82 -2.62
C ASN A 517 4.22 5.33 -2.59
N SER A 518 4.03 4.04 -2.28
CA SER A 518 2.71 3.43 -2.24
C SER A 518 2.60 2.39 -1.13
N GLY A 519 1.46 2.34 -0.45
CA GLY A 519 1.22 1.33 0.57
C GLY A 519 -0.23 0.89 0.67
N LEU A 520 -0.43 -0.22 1.38
CA LEU A 520 -1.74 -0.78 1.69
C LEU A 520 -1.99 -0.69 3.20
N TRP A 521 -3.08 -0.06 3.60
CA TRP A 521 -3.52 0.04 4.99
C TRP A 521 -4.93 -0.53 5.13
N ILE A 522 -5.08 -1.65 5.84
CA ILE A 522 -6.33 -2.43 5.86
C ILE A 522 -7.53 -1.60 6.35
N LEU A 523 -7.47 -1.02 7.55
CA LEU A 523 -8.59 -0.24 8.09
C LEU A 523 -8.85 1.05 7.28
N PRO A 524 -7.85 1.87 6.94
CA PRO A 524 -8.04 3.06 6.11
C PRO A 524 -8.70 2.81 4.76
N SER A 525 -8.50 1.63 4.14
CA SER A 525 -9.14 1.26 2.86
C SER A 525 -10.67 1.20 2.92
N TYR A 526 -11.29 1.24 4.11
CA TYR A 526 -12.75 1.36 4.27
C TYR A 526 -13.27 2.80 4.23
N THR A 527 -12.40 3.81 4.13
CA THR A 527 -12.82 5.23 4.20
C THR A 527 -13.23 5.74 2.84
N ASN A 528 -14.51 6.04 2.64
CA ASN A 528 -15.06 6.42 1.34
C ASN A 528 -14.72 7.86 0.92
N HIS A 529 -14.96 8.15 -0.36
CA HIS A 529 -14.70 9.46 -0.94
C HIS A 529 -15.82 10.47 -0.72
N SER A 530 -15.44 11.72 -0.44
CA SER A 530 -16.24 12.92 -0.73
C SER A 530 -15.31 14.04 -1.20
N CYS A 531 -15.74 14.87 -2.16
CA CYS A 531 -15.02 16.11 -2.48
C CYS A 531 -15.20 17.18 -1.40
N VAL A 532 -16.08 16.92 -0.42
CA VAL A 532 -16.35 17.72 0.77
C VAL A 532 -16.09 16.80 1.98
N PRO A 533 -14.81 16.50 2.30
CA PRO A 533 -14.42 15.44 3.22
C PRO A 533 -14.50 15.87 4.69
N ASN A 534 -15.10 15.05 5.56
CA ASN A 534 -15.21 15.36 6.99
C ASN A 534 -14.01 14.88 7.83
N ALA A 535 -12.99 14.31 7.19
CA ALA A 535 -11.71 13.98 7.81
C ALA A 535 -10.52 14.27 6.89
N PHE A 536 -9.37 14.57 7.50
CA PHE A 536 -8.11 14.85 6.80
C PHE A 536 -7.08 13.77 7.13
N ARG A 537 -6.39 13.27 6.10
CA ARG A 537 -5.33 12.26 6.23
C ARG A 537 -3.95 12.91 6.20
N SER A 538 -3.03 12.39 7.00
CA SER A 538 -1.61 12.69 6.92
C SER A 538 -0.77 11.42 7.13
N PHE A 539 0.54 11.51 6.87
CA PHE A 539 1.47 10.39 7.01
C PHE A 539 2.68 10.77 7.85
N LEU A 540 3.06 9.89 8.78
CA LEU A 540 4.36 9.89 9.45
C LEU A 540 5.05 8.55 9.15
N GLY A 541 5.88 8.54 8.11
CA GLY A 541 6.51 7.31 7.64
C GLY A 541 5.49 6.31 7.10
N ASP A 542 5.36 5.15 7.75
CA ASP A 542 4.38 4.11 7.38
C ASP A 542 3.10 4.15 8.23
N MET A 543 2.98 5.18 9.08
CA MET A 543 1.82 5.45 9.91
C MET A 543 0.92 6.45 9.20
N MET A 544 -0.32 6.07 8.92
CA MET A 544 -1.36 6.95 8.42
C MET A 544 -2.16 7.49 9.59
N ILE A 545 -2.29 8.81 9.68
CA ILE A 545 -3.03 9.51 10.72
C ILE A 545 -4.29 10.10 10.08
N LEU A 546 -5.42 9.97 10.75
CA LEU A 546 -6.66 10.59 10.32
C LEU A 546 -7.27 11.40 11.47
N ARG A 547 -7.60 12.67 11.18
CA ARG A 547 -8.26 13.57 12.14
C ARG A 547 -9.55 14.14 11.57
N ALA A 548 -10.52 14.39 12.44
CA ALA A 548 -11.78 15.00 12.07
C ALA A 548 -11.57 16.47 11.67
N VAL A 549 -12.17 16.91 10.56
CA VAL A 549 -12.15 18.32 10.16
C VAL A 549 -13.37 19.11 10.66
N VAL A 550 -14.42 18.40 11.06
CA VAL A 550 -15.67 18.95 11.57
C VAL A 550 -16.17 18.10 12.73
N ASP A 551 -17.06 18.66 13.54
CA ASP A 551 -17.80 17.89 14.54
C ASP A 551 -18.67 16.84 13.84
N MET A 552 -18.62 15.61 14.32
CA MET A 552 -19.39 14.49 13.78
C MET A 552 -20.14 13.79 14.91
N PRO A 553 -21.47 13.70 14.85
CA PRO A 553 -22.21 12.82 15.74
C PRO A 553 -21.75 11.37 15.60
N LYS A 554 -22.07 10.55 16.60
CA LYS A 554 -21.98 9.10 16.51
C LYS A 554 -22.67 8.58 15.24
N ASP A 555 -22.13 7.50 14.69
CA ASP A 555 -22.64 6.79 13.51
C ASP A 555 -22.62 7.61 12.21
N THR A 556 -21.78 8.65 12.15
CA THR A 556 -21.50 9.43 10.94
C THR A 556 -20.46 8.73 10.08
N GLU A 557 -20.70 8.65 8.76
CA GLU A 557 -19.74 8.08 7.82
C GLU A 557 -18.54 9.02 7.67
N ILE A 558 -17.34 8.48 7.80
CA ILE A 558 -16.07 9.19 7.67
C ILE A 558 -15.65 9.16 6.20
N LEU A 559 -15.38 10.34 5.65
CA LEU A 559 -15.15 10.58 4.24
C LEU A 559 -13.87 11.39 4.04
N ILE A 560 -13.05 10.97 3.07
CA ILE A 560 -11.80 11.64 2.69
C ILE A 560 -11.81 12.03 1.21
N SER A 561 -10.91 12.91 0.78
CA SER A 561 -10.76 13.19 -0.65
C SER A 561 -9.78 12.22 -1.32
N TYR A 562 -10.21 11.50 -2.36
CA TYR A 562 -9.35 10.59 -3.14
C TYR A 562 -8.58 11.35 -4.24
N THR A 563 -9.08 12.52 -4.61
CA THR A 563 -8.56 13.37 -5.68
C THR A 563 -8.32 14.77 -5.14
N ASP A 564 -7.55 15.57 -5.87
CA ASP A 564 -7.41 16.98 -5.56
C ASP A 564 -8.75 17.73 -5.77
N ILE A 565 -9.14 18.52 -4.77
CA ILE A 565 -10.36 19.32 -4.75
C ILE A 565 -10.23 20.54 -5.67
N GLY A 566 -9.00 21.00 -5.95
CA GLY A 566 -8.70 22.10 -6.87
C GLY A 566 -8.88 21.78 -8.35
N LEU A 567 -9.05 20.51 -8.72
CA LEU A 567 -9.34 20.10 -10.10
C LEU A 567 -10.78 20.46 -10.51
N SER A 568 -11.06 20.51 -11.82
CA SER A 568 -12.44 20.75 -12.30
C SER A 568 -13.37 19.58 -11.94
N TYR A 569 -14.68 19.82 -11.95
CA TYR A 569 -15.68 18.76 -11.75
C TYR A 569 -15.47 17.58 -12.72
N GLU A 570 -15.30 17.86 -14.01
CA GLU A 570 -15.12 16.86 -15.06
C GLU A 570 -13.83 16.06 -14.87
N GLU A 571 -12.74 16.72 -14.47
CA GLU A 571 -11.47 16.06 -14.17
C GLU A 571 -11.59 15.13 -12.97
N ARG A 572 -12.20 15.59 -11.87
CA ARG A 572 -12.44 14.77 -10.68
C ARG A 572 -13.30 13.55 -11.01
N GLN A 573 -14.45 13.74 -11.67
CA GLN A 573 -15.32 12.61 -12.05
C GLN A 573 -14.61 11.62 -12.98
N LYS A 574 -13.81 12.11 -13.93
CA LYS A 574 -13.06 11.25 -14.84
C LYS A 574 -12.02 10.38 -14.12
N ILE A 575 -11.33 10.95 -13.13
CA ILE A 575 -10.38 10.22 -12.27
C ILE A 575 -11.14 9.16 -11.47
N LEU A 576 -12.21 9.55 -10.77
CA LEU A 576 -13.01 8.64 -9.94
C LEU A 576 -13.60 7.47 -10.75
N GLN A 577 -14.16 7.77 -11.93
CA GLN A 577 -14.74 6.76 -12.81
C GLN A 577 -13.69 5.83 -13.41
N THR A 578 -12.48 6.31 -13.65
CA THR A 578 -11.40 5.48 -14.22
C THR A 578 -10.76 4.59 -13.17
N SER A 579 -10.43 5.14 -12.01
CA SER A 579 -9.63 4.44 -11.02
C SER A 579 -10.47 3.59 -10.07
N TRP A 580 -11.70 4.04 -9.73
CA TRP A 580 -12.57 3.38 -8.75
C TRP A 580 -13.99 3.09 -9.27
N THR A 581 -14.26 3.37 -10.55
CA THR A 581 -15.51 3.06 -11.25
C THR A 581 -16.80 3.54 -10.56
N PHE A 582 -16.75 4.71 -9.91
CA PHE A 582 -17.93 5.37 -9.37
C PHE A 582 -17.98 6.87 -9.75
N THR A 583 -19.17 7.46 -9.60
CA THR A 583 -19.43 8.90 -9.80
C THR A 583 -19.74 9.53 -8.44
N CYS A 584 -19.10 10.65 -8.10
CA CYS A 584 -19.34 11.36 -6.84
C CYS A 584 -20.54 12.31 -6.97
N SER A 585 -21.44 12.25 -6.00
CA SER A 585 -22.66 13.10 -5.92
C SER A 585 -22.70 13.98 -4.66
N CYS A 586 -21.54 14.27 -4.06
CA CYS A 586 -21.47 15.15 -2.88
C CYS A 586 -21.96 16.57 -3.19
N LYS A 587 -22.18 17.40 -2.16
CA LYS A 587 -22.73 18.76 -2.33
C LYS A 587 -21.92 19.67 -3.25
N LEU A 588 -20.59 19.54 -3.28
CA LEU A 588 -19.74 20.25 -4.25
C LEU A 588 -19.98 19.77 -5.69
N CYS A 589 -20.10 18.47 -5.90
CA CYS A 589 -20.38 17.89 -7.21
C CYS A 589 -21.80 18.24 -7.69
N GLU A 590 -22.78 18.20 -6.79
CA GLU A 590 -24.15 18.64 -7.06
C GLU A 590 -24.16 20.10 -7.54
N PHE A 591 -23.48 21.00 -6.82
CA PHE A 591 -23.33 22.41 -7.21
C PHE A 591 -22.65 22.59 -8.57
N GLN A 592 -21.47 21.99 -8.77
CA GLN A 592 -20.68 22.23 -9.98
C GLN A 592 -21.27 21.58 -11.23
N SER A 593 -22.08 20.52 -11.06
CA SER A 593 -22.80 19.86 -12.16
C SER A 593 -24.06 20.60 -12.61
N ALA A 594 -24.49 21.65 -11.88
CA ALA A 594 -25.70 22.39 -12.22
C ALA A 594 -25.56 23.13 -13.58
N PRO A 595 -26.65 23.25 -14.36
CA PRO A 595 -26.59 23.85 -15.70
C PRO A 595 -25.95 25.25 -15.71
N GLY A 596 -24.94 25.44 -16.56
CA GLY A 596 -24.23 26.71 -16.73
C GLY A 596 -23.16 27.01 -15.67
N ILE A 597 -23.15 26.34 -14.50
CA ILE A 597 -22.18 26.64 -13.44
C ILE A 597 -20.75 26.25 -13.84
N SER A 598 -20.55 25.05 -14.38
CA SER A 598 -19.22 24.59 -14.80
C SER A 598 -18.60 25.50 -15.87
N GLU A 599 -19.41 25.95 -16.85
CA GLU A 599 -18.97 26.84 -17.93
C GLU A 599 -18.56 28.23 -17.40
N ILE A 600 -19.33 28.77 -16.44
CA ILE A 600 -19.00 30.05 -15.81
C ILE A 600 -17.73 29.91 -14.96
N LEU A 601 -17.62 28.85 -14.16
CA LEU A 601 -16.43 28.56 -13.36
C LEU A 601 -15.19 28.44 -14.26
N GLU A 602 -15.24 27.64 -15.32
CA GLU A 602 -14.12 27.47 -16.25
C GLU A 602 -13.71 28.80 -16.89
N ARG A 603 -14.69 29.64 -17.26
CA ARG A 603 -14.43 30.97 -17.82
C ARG A 603 -13.75 31.90 -16.82
N VAL A 604 -14.24 31.98 -15.59
CA VAL A 604 -13.67 32.84 -14.53
C VAL A 604 -12.27 32.34 -14.17
N MET A 605 -12.11 31.03 -13.98
CA MET A 605 -10.83 30.38 -13.69
C MET A 605 -9.79 30.62 -14.78
N LYS A 606 -10.17 30.55 -16.06
CA LYS A 606 -9.26 30.88 -17.19
C LYS A 606 -8.78 32.34 -17.14
N LYS A 607 -9.67 33.28 -16.82
CA LYS A 607 -9.30 34.70 -16.68
C LYS A 607 -8.38 34.91 -15.48
N MET A 608 -8.70 34.30 -14.33
CA MET A 608 -7.87 34.36 -13.13
C MET A 608 -6.48 33.79 -13.41
N HIS A 609 -6.40 32.61 -14.03
CA HIS A 609 -5.12 32.00 -14.37
C HIS A 609 -4.28 32.87 -15.31
N ALA A 610 -4.88 33.43 -16.37
CA ALA A 610 -4.19 34.34 -17.27
C ALA A 610 -3.67 35.61 -16.57
N LEU A 611 -4.44 36.14 -15.61
CA LEU A 611 -4.03 37.27 -14.79
C LEU A 611 -2.86 36.90 -13.88
N ILE A 612 -2.94 35.77 -13.18
CA ILE A 612 -1.86 35.31 -12.29
C ILE A 612 -0.58 35.01 -13.09
N THR A 613 -0.68 34.39 -14.27
CA THR A 613 0.48 34.18 -15.14
C THR A 613 1.16 35.51 -15.49
N ARG A 614 0.35 36.51 -15.86
CA ARG A 614 0.87 37.86 -16.14
C ARG A 614 1.52 38.50 -14.92
N VAL A 615 0.87 38.46 -13.75
CA VAL A 615 1.41 39.01 -12.49
C VAL A 615 2.74 38.35 -12.14
N ASN A 616 2.87 37.04 -12.34
CA ASN A 616 4.12 36.32 -12.09
C ASN A 616 5.26 36.76 -13.04
N GLU A 617 4.93 37.24 -14.24
CA GLU A 617 5.90 37.74 -15.23
C GLU A 617 6.24 39.23 -15.01
N THR A 618 5.25 40.05 -14.65
CA THR A 618 5.37 41.52 -14.61
C THR A 618 5.47 42.12 -13.20
N GLY A 619 5.27 41.32 -12.16
CA GLY A 619 5.07 41.78 -10.79
C GLY A 619 3.65 42.29 -10.50
N SER A 620 3.36 42.52 -9.23
CA SER A 620 2.07 43.04 -8.75
C SER A 620 1.89 44.52 -9.08
N THR A 621 0.72 44.88 -9.59
CA THR A 621 0.29 46.27 -9.83
C THR A 621 -1.10 46.49 -9.24
N THR A 622 -1.44 47.74 -8.90
CA THR A 622 -2.78 48.09 -8.39
C THR A 622 -3.88 47.67 -9.37
N GLU A 623 -3.67 47.87 -10.67
CA GLU A 623 -4.62 47.48 -11.72
C GLU A 623 -4.86 45.96 -11.73
N ASN A 624 -3.78 45.16 -11.64
CA ASN A 624 -3.91 43.70 -11.60
C ASN A 624 -4.62 43.24 -10.30
N ALA A 625 -4.35 43.90 -9.16
CA ALA A 625 -4.99 43.56 -7.89
C ALA A 625 -6.50 43.89 -7.91
N GLU A 626 -6.89 45.04 -8.43
CA GLU A 626 -8.29 45.42 -8.64
C GLU A 626 -8.99 44.47 -9.63
N GLN A 627 -8.30 44.10 -10.72
CA GLN A 627 -8.83 43.14 -11.67
C GLN A 627 -9.09 41.76 -11.02
N LEU A 628 -8.16 41.28 -10.18
CA LEU A 628 -8.35 40.04 -9.43
C LEU A 628 -9.51 40.16 -8.44
N HIS A 629 -9.62 41.28 -7.72
CA HIS A 629 -10.73 41.54 -6.80
C HIS A 629 -12.09 41.48 -7.51
N LEU A 630 -12.21 42.09 -8.70
CA LEU A 630 -13.44 42.03 -9.51
C LEU A 630 -13.78 40.59 -9.95
N LEU A 631 -12.77 39.79 -10.31
CA LEU A 631 -12.97 38.37 -10.64
C LEU A 631 -13.41 37.57 -9.41
N LEU A 632 -12.90 37.88 -8.22
CA LEU A 632 -13.34 37.24 -6.98
C LEU A 632 -14.80 37.56 -6.65
N LEU A 633 -15.24 38.80 -6.86
CA LEU A 633 -16.64 39.19 -6.73
C LEU A 633 -17.54 38.51 -7.78
N GLU A 634 -17.05 38.31 -9.01
CA GLU A 634 -17.76 37.50 -10.02
C GLU A 634 -17.89 36.05 -9.53
N LEU A 635 -16.81 35.46 -8.99
CA LEU A 635 -16.76 34.10 -8.49
C LEU A 635 -17.68 33.89 -7.27
N GLU A 636 -17.68 34.82 -6.33
CA GLU A 636 -18.50 34.76 -5.11
C GLU A 636 -20.00 34.69 -5.43
N LYS A 637 -20.46 35.44 -6.44
CA LYS A 637 -21.86 35.45 -6.90
C LYS A 637 -22.35 34.12 -7.47
N ILE A 638 -21.45 33.22 -7.85
CA ILE A 638 -21.78 31.91 -8.41
C ILE A 638 -22.18 30.93 -7.30
N TYR A 639 -21.62 31.09 -6.09
CA TYR A 639 -21.87 30.16 -5.00
C TYR A 639 -23.28 30.36 -4.41
N ILE A 640 -24.11 29.32 -4.51
CA ILE A 640 -25.48 29.29 -3.97
C ILE A 640 -25.54 28.74 -2.55
N TYR A 641 -24.53 27.98 -2.13
CA TYR A 641 -24.44 27.39 -0.81
C TYR A 641 -23.62 28.28 0.12
N GLU A 642 -23.95 28.24 1.41
CA GLU A 642 -23.08 28.80 2.44
C GLU A 642 -21.73 28.09 2.44
N ALA A 643 -20.66 28.84 2.70
CA ALA A 643 -19.28 28.34 2.60
C ALA A 643 -18.98 27.21 3.60
N HIS A 644 -19.71 27.14 4.72
CA HIS A 644 -19.59 26.05 5.69
C HIS A 644 -20.24 24.75 5.19
N VAL A 645 -21.15 24.81 4.20
CA VAL A 645 -21.80 23.63 3.57
C VAL A 645 -21.02 23.15 2.35
N VAL A 646 -20.62 24.08 1.48
CA VAL A 646 -19.79 23.80 0.30
C VAL A 646 -18.56 24.71 0.34
N PRO A 647 -17.36 24.15 0.54
CA PRO A 647 -16.14 24.96 0.62
C PRO A 647 -15.91 25.69 -0.70
N ARG A 648 -15.56 26.98 -0.62
CA ARG A 648 -15.27 27.84 -1.78
C ARG A 648 -13.77 27.89 -2.01
N ALA A 649 -13.15 26.73 -2.23
CA ALA A 649 -11.69 26.57 -2.25
C ALA A 649 -10.98 27.58 -3.17
N PHE A 650 -11.46 27.74 -4.41
CA PHE A 650 -10.92 28.72 -5.35
C PHE A 650 -11.03 30.16 -4.84
N LEU A 651 -12.15 30.52 -4.21
CA LEU A 651 -12.34 31.86 -3.68
C LEU A 651 -11.32 32.15 -2.59
N GLY A 652 -11.10 31.22 -1.66
CA GLY A 652 -10.11 31.37 -0.59
C GLY A 652 -8.68 31.45 -1.11
N GLU A 653 -8.27 30.56 -2.02
CA GLU A 653 -6.92 30.53 -2.60
C GLU A 653 -6.56 31.87 -3.28
N TYR A 654 -7.44 32.36 -4.15
CA TYR A 654 -7.22 33.63 -4.83
C TYR A 654 -7.37 34.85 -3.91
N THR A 655 -8.12 34.72 -2.79
CA THR A 655 -8.14 35.76 -1.75
C THR A 655 -6.78 35.89 -1.08
N LEU A 656 -6.10 34.77 -0.78
CA LEU A 656 -4.72 34.81 -0.27
C LEU A 656 -3.75 35.39 -1.31
N ARG A 657 -3.93 35.07 -2.60
CA ARG A 657 -3.11 35.69 -3.65
C ARG A 657 -3.32 37.20 -3.74
N LEU A 658 -4.57 37.67 -3.64
CA LEU A 658 -4.90 39.09 -3.62
C LEU A 658 -4.30 39.78 -2.38
N TYR A 659 -4.32 39.13 -1.22
CA TYR A 659 -3.63 39.61 -0.02
C TYR A 659 -2.13 39.81 -0.29
N SER A 660 -1.44 38.83 -0.87
CA SER A 660 -0.01 38.95 -1.20
C SER A 660 0.25 40.14 -2.12
N MET A 661 -0.57 40.33 -3.16
CA MET A 661 -0.44 41.47 -4.08
C MET A 661 -0.58 42.82 -3.36
N TRP A 662 -1.58 42.99 -2.50
CA TRP A 662 -1.74 44.23 -1.73
C TRP A 662 -0.61 44.47 -0.73
N ASN A 663 -0.08 43.40 -0.15
CA ASN A 663 1.06 43.46 0.75
C ASN A 663 2.34 43.88 0.02
N GLU A 664 2.61 43.33 -1.17
CA GLU A 664 3.72 43.73 -2.06
C GLU A 664 3.62 45.20 -2.48
N LEU A 665 2.39 45.70 -2.68
CA LEU A 665 2.11 47.11 -3.00
C LEU A 665 2.17 48.05 -1.78
N GLY A 666 2.40 47.54 -0.58
CA GLY A 666 2.46 48.32 0.66
C GLY A 666 1.10 48.83 1.19
N SER A 667 -0.02 48.34 0.63
CA SER A 667 -1.37 48.76 1.03
C SER A 667 -1.90 47.93 2.20
N SER A 668 -1.42 48.26 3.41
CA SER A 668 -1.68 47.46 4.63
C SER A 668 -3.17 47.32 4.96
N GLN A 669 -3.97 48.37 4.78
CA GLN A 669 -5.41 48.34 5.06
C GLN A 669 -6.18 47.43 4.09
N ALA A 670 -5.84 47.49 2.80
CA ALA A 670 -6.45 46.64 1.78
C ALA A 670 -6.05 45.18 1.99
N ALA A 671 -4.76 44.93 2.27
CA ALA A 671 -4.24 43.60 2.57
C ALA A 671 -4.96 42.97 3.78
N TYR A 672 -5.09 43.70 4.89
CA TYR A 672 -5.79 43.21 6.08
C TYR A 672 -7.27 42.90 5.81
N SER A 673 -7.96 43.78 5.09
CA SER A 673 -9.39 43.60 4.76
C SER A 673 -9.61 42.35 3.91
N VAL A 674 -8.74 42.11 2.92
CA VAL A 674 -8.79 40.91 2.07
C VAL A 674 -8.46 39.65 2.88
N LEU A 675 -7.43 39.70 3.73
CA LEU A 675 -7.03 38.56 4.56
C LEU A 675 -8.13 38.15 5.54
N HIS A 676 -8.83 39.12 6.14
CA HIS A 676 -9.95 38.86 7.05
C HIS A 676 -11.16 38.21 6.34
N ALA A 677 -11.30 38.40 5.02
CA ALA A 677 -12.33 37.73 4.22
C ALA A 677 -11.97 36.29 3.84
N ALA A 678 -10.72 35.86 4.04
CA ALA A 678 -10.23 34.57 3.57
C ALA A 678 -10.83 33.38 4.36
N PRO A 679 -10.77 33.31 5.72
CA PRO A 679 -11.36 32.18 6.45
C PRO A 679 -12.85 31.93 6.18
N PRO A 680 -13.72 32.97 6.08
CA PRO A 680 -15.11 32.78 5.68
C PRO A 680 -15.30 32.13 4.30
N ALA A 681 -14.37 32.31 3.35
CA ALA A 681 -14.43 31.61 2.06
C ALA A 681 -14.27 30.09 2.22
N TRP A 682 -13.53 29.62 3.22
CA TRP A 682 -13.48 28.22 3.63
C TRP A 682 -14.54 27.85 4.66
N GLY A 683 -15.54 28.70 4.91
CA GLY A 683 -16.65 28.41 5.80
C GLY A 683 -16.35 28.60 7.28
N ALA A 684 -15.33 29.38 7.63
CA ALA A 684 -15.15 29.81 9.01
C ALA A 684 -16.26 30.80 9.41
N ILE A 685 -16.84 30.61 10.59
CA ILE A 685 -17.83 31.48 11.21
C ILE A 685 -17.26 31.85 12.58
N TYR A 686 -16.94 33.14 12.74
CA TYR A 686 -16.36 33.67 13.96
C TYR A 686 -16.84 35.10 14.22
N SER A 687 -16.75 35.51 15.48
CA SER A 687 -17.03 36.88 15.91
C SER A 687 -15.90 37.42 16.78
N VAL A 688 -15.70 38.73 16.75
CA VAL A 688 -14.77 39.40 17.65
C VAL A 688 -15.54 39.79 18.90
N SER A 689 -15.13 39.27 20.06
CA SER A 689 -15.79 39.52 21.34
C SER A 689 -15.55 40.94 21.83
N VAL A 690 -16.43 41.42 22.71
CA VAL A 690 -16.34 42.76 23.33
C VAL A 690 -15.05 42.93 24.15
N GLU A 691 -14.49 41.82 24.64
CA GLU A 691 -13.22 41.75 25.37
C GLU A 691 -11.97 41.76 24.47
N GLY A 692 -12.15 41.83 23.14
CA GLY A 692 -11.05 41.80 22.19
C GLY A 692 -10.45 40.41 21.98
N GLY A 693 -11.27 39.35 21.99
CA GLY A 693 -10.88 37.99 21.57
C GLY A 693 -11.64 37.53 20.31
N VAL A 694 -11.31 36.37 19.77
CA VAL A 694 -11.99 35.77 18.61
C VAL A 694 -12.70 34.48 19.03
N GLU A 695 -14.02 34.45 18.88
CA GLU A 695 -14.84 33.30 19.19
C GLU A 695 -15.29 32.61 17.89
N PHE A 696 -14.97 31.32 17.77
CA PHE A 696 -15.31 30.51 16.60
C PHE A 696 -16.56 29.66 16.86
N GLU A 697 -17.58 29.83 16.03
CA GLU A 697 -18.69 28.89 15.92
C GLU A 697 -18.30 27.72 15.01
N HIS A 698 -17.66 28.03 13.88
CA HIS A 698 -17.16 27.05 12.91
C HIS A 698 -15.77 27.48 12.44
N LYS A 699 -14.79 26.58 12.45
CA LYS A 699 -13.40 26.92 12.08
C LYS A 699 -13.10 26.80 10.59
N GLY A 700 -14.09 26.43 9.78
CA GLY A 700 -13.98 26.25 8.34
C GLY A 700 -13.53 24.83 7.96
N TRP A 701 -13.52 24.59 6.65
CA TRP A 701 -13.03 23.37 6.02
C TRP A 701 -11.51 23.36 6.03
N ILE A 702 -10.96 22.60 6.97
CA ILE A 702 -9.52 22.61 7.24
C ILE A 702 -8.74 22.04 6.05
N ASN A 703 -7.83 22.86 5.52
CA ASN A 703 -6.85 22.50 4.52
C ASN A 703 -5.55 23.32 4.78
N PRO A 704 -4.44 23.04 4.06
CA PRO A 704 -3.20 23.79 4.22
C PRO A 704 -3.35 25.30 4.04
N ASP A 705 -4.18 25.76 3.09
CA ASP A 705 -4.36 27.19 2.79
C ASP A 705 -5.06 27.95 3.93
N LEU A 706 -6.08 27.35 4.55
CA LEU A 706 -6.78 27.90 5.70
C LEU A 706 -5.84 28.03 6.90
N VAL A 707 -4.94 27.06 7.10
CA VAL A 707 -3.90 27.17 8.13
C VAL A 707 -3.00 28.37 7.86
N ARG A 708 -2.55 28.57 6.61
CA ARG A 708 -1.74 29.75 6.24
C ARG A 708 -2.53 31.05 6.46
N ALA A 709 -3.82 31.08 6.15
CA ALA A 709 -4.68 32.23 6.40
C ALA A 709 -4.71 32.60 7.90
N TYR A 710 -4.92 31.61 8.78
CA TYR A 710 -4.91 31.85 10.24
C TYR A 710 -3.54 32.25 10.78
N VAL A 711 -2.45 31.63 10.29
CA VAL A 711 -1.08 32.05 10.66
C VAL A 711 -0.83 33.51 10.25
N ARG A 712 -1.29 33.92 9.06
CA ARG A 712 -1.14 35.30 8.59
C ARG A 712 -2.00 36.27 9.42
N LEU A 713 -3.22 35.89 9.78
CA LEU A 713 -4.06 36.69 10.68
C LEU A 713 -3.41 36.86 12.05
N ALA A 714 -2.84 35.79 12.62
CA ALA A 714 -2.06 35.88 13.86
C ALA A 714 -0.85 36.82 13.68
N THR A 715 -0.09 36.65 12.60
CA THR A 715 1.10 37.45 12.31
C THR A 715 0.78 38.95 12.19
N VAL A 716 -0.25 39.30 11.40
CA VAL A 716 -0.66 40.69 11.20
C VAL A 716 -1.29 41.26 12.46
N THR A 717 -2.04 40.49 13.25
CA THR A 717 -2.59 41.00 14.53
C THR A 717 -1.57 41.01 15.67
N GLY A 718 -0.33 40.53 15.45
CA GLY A 718 0.73 40.51 16.45
C GLY A 718 1.05 41.88 17.05
N PHE A 719 0.96 42.97 16.28
CA PHE A 719 1.17 44.34 16.78
C PHE A 719 0.07 44.80 17.75
N LEU A 720 -1.14 44.25 17.64
CA LEU A 720 -2.23 44.53 18.58
C LEU A 720 -1.99 43.82 19.92
N GLY A 721 -1.22 42.73 19.90
CA GLY A 721 -1.02 41.85 21.04
C GLY A 721 -2.33 41.31 21.62
N GLY A 722 -2.24 40.76 22.83
CA GLY A 722 -3.41 40.35 23.61
C GLY A 722 -4.22 39.19 23.01
N LYS A 723 -5.49 39.09 23.44
CA LYS A 723 -6.36 37.93 23.23
C LYS A 723 -6.65 37.65 21.74
N VAL A 724 -6.71 38.67 20.87
CA VAL A 724 -6.87 38.50 19.41
C VAL A 724 -5.73 37.68 18.79
N PHE A 725 -4.49 38.04 19.11
CA PHE A 725 -3.30 37.32 18.61
C PHE A 725 -3.31 35.87 19.10
N GLU A 726 -3.56 35.68 20.40
CA GLU A 726 -3.58 34.36 21.03
C GLU A 726 -4.65 33.44 20.43
N ASP A 727 -5.84 33.97 20.17
CA ASP A 727 -6.95 33.20 19.58
C ASP A 727 -6.67 32.81 18.12
N TRP A 728 -6.09 33.72 17.31
CA TRP A 728 -5.66 33.39 15.94
C TRP A 728 -4.54 32.35 15.91
N ALA A 729 -3.52 32.50 16.76
CA ALA A 729 -2.41 31.56 16.85
C ALA A 729 -2.89 30.19 17.32
N LYS A 730 -3.83 30.15 18.26
CA LYS A 730 -4.45 28.92 18.75
C LYS A 730 -5.23 28.20 17.67
N VAL A 731 -6.12 28.88 16.93
CA VAL A 731 -6.89 28.24 15.85
C VAL A 731 -5.97 27.79 14.71
N ALA A 732 -4.92 28.54 14.41
CA ALA A 732 -3.90 28.15 13.43
C ALA A 732 -3.24 26.82 13.83
N LYS A 733 -2.81 26.68 15.09
CA LYS A 733 -2.20 25.46 15.62
C LYS A 733 -3.18 24.27 15.62
N GLU A 734 -4.43 24.49 16.01
CA GLU A 734 -5.45 23.43 16.02
C GLU A 734 -5.77 22.92 14.60
N CYS A 735 -5.91 23.83 13.63
CA CYS A 735 -6.09 23.47 12.22
C CYS A 735 -4.84 22.81 11.64
N TYR A 736 -3.65 23.29 11.98
CA TYR A 736 -2.38 22.68 11.59
C TYR A 736 -2.30 21.23 12.06
N ARG A 737 -2.69 20.96 13.32
CA ARG A 737 -2.72 19.61 13.89
C ARG A 737 -3.54 18.64 13.06
N VAL A 738 -4.61 19.11 12.41
CA VAL A 738 -5.43 18.29 11.52
C VAL A 738 -4.72 17.99 10.21
N VAL A 739 -4.10 19.01 9.61
CA VAL A 739 -3.41 18.88 8.30
C VAL A 739 -2.12 18.07 8.41
N ALA A 740 -1.28 18.36 9.41
CA ALA A 740 -0.03 17.65 9.65
C ALA A 740 -0.25 16.30 10.37
N GLY A 741 -1.35 16.16 11.11
CA GLY A 741 -1.62 15.03 12.01
C GLY A 741 -0.99 15.17 13.39
N GLU A 742 -0.12 16.16 13.57
CA GLU A 742 0.61 16.50 14.80
C GLU A 742 0.78 18.01 14.90
N ASP A 743 1.13 18.52 16.08
CA ASP A 743 1.34 19.94 16.35
C ASP A 743 2.72 20.27 16.97
N VAL A 744 3.60 19.28 17.07
CA VAL A 744 4.97 19.43 17.59
C VAL A 744 5.86 20.22 16.64
N THR A 745 5.57 20.19 15.34
CA THR A 745 6.33 20.94 14.34
C THR A 745 5.77 22.32 14.01
N PHE A 746 4.58 22.67 14.52
CA PHE A 746 3.95 23.97 14.28
C PHE A 746 4.84 25.15 14.69
N GLU A 747 5.42 25.11 15.90
CA GLU A 747 6.30 26.18 16.41
C GLU A 747 7.60 26.32 15.59
N PRO A 748 8.35 25.23 15.31
CA PRO A 748 9.47 25.28 14.36
C PRO A 748 9.11 25.84 12.99
N THR A 749 7.89 25.58 12.50
CA THR A 749 7.46 25.98 11.16
C THR A 749 6.97 27.43 11.08
N PHE A 750 6.13 27.88 12.01
CA PHE A 750 5.45 29.17 11.94
C PHE A 750 5.76 30.11 13.11
N GLY A 751 6.37 29.60 14.19
CA GLY A 751 6.58 30.36 15.41
C GLY A 751 7.50 31.56 15.26
N GLU A 752 8.50 31.52 14.36
CA GLU A 752 9.34 32.69 14.08
C GLU A 752 8.55 33.79 13.34
N ILE A 753 7.82 33.41 12.28
CA ILE A 753 7.04 34.34 11.46
C ILE A 753 5.96 35.03 12.29
N MET A 754 5.21 34.29 13.12
CA MET A 754 4.16 34.87 13.97
C MET A 754 4.72 35.81 15.04
N ARG A 755 5.94 35.55 15.53
CA ARG A 755 6.58 36.39 16.55
C ARG A 755 7.29 37.62 15.99
N ARG A 756 7.45 37.72 14.66
CA ARG A 756 8.16 38.84 14.00
C ARG A 756 7.59 40.20 14.41
N TYR A 757 6.27 40.31 14.56
CA TYR A 757 5.58 41.57 14.88
C TYR A 757 5.25 41.75 16.37
N LEU A 758 5.57 40.77 17.23
CA LEU A 758 5.45 40.94 18.69
C LEU A 758 6.59 41.75 19.30
N LYS A 759 7.71 41.87 18.57
CA LYS A 759 8.96 42.49 19.08
C LYS A 759 9.09 43.98 18.76
N ASP A 760 8.26 44.53 17.89
CA ASP A 760 8.26 45.94 17.50
C ASP A 760 7.09 46.71 18.16
N GLY A 761 6.90 46.48 19.46
CA GLY A 761 5.89 47.16 20.28
C GLY A 761 6.20 48.63 20.53
#